data_AF-A0A5A7RV24-F1
#
_entry.id   AF-A0A5A7RV24-F1
#
_cell.length_a   1.000
_cell.length_b   1.000
_cell.length_c   1.000
_cell.angle_alpha   90.00
_cell.angle_beta   90.00
_cell.angle_gamma   90.00
#
_symmetry.space_group_name_H-M   'P 1'
#
loop_
_entity.id
_entity.type
_entity.pdbx_description
1 polymer ?
#
loop_
_entity_poly.entity_id
_entity_poly.type
_entity_poly.pdbx_seq_one_letter_code
_entity_poly.pdbx_strand_id
1 'polypeptide(L)'
;MNRGVSVSIVLFLISMMLLINIPLSVFSPAIADQGSYYPYQPSDEVIKNALDYLKSKQAIDGGISGFAVTCWVTMAVSAADEKPSNWGLLDYLKRNIDRIDAEKATDWERVTLAITACGENPRGFGGIDFVKKIQGFYDGTQIGNPANLYDDYFGILALISAGVAKDEFIIQNTKSYIISKQNPDGGWGDADSTAAAIMALMASGENSDSNVIKDALSFLKTLQTNNGGFQSWGAANAASTAWAVLAIAAAGQDPTSDNWRTNGFSPIDFLLNLQQREGYFNWSMHQSLNPDWMTSYVIPALLGKPYPIKIYKSDDRGDRNSEKSHDKILRASINKTEPRKTRDENAGENDDSNNSNVDSDVYINEWRGNIRIEGQNSTIWEGKVCVSDSTITALNESSGETEEYYIPYPSVLGALDEASKQGGFSYSVVYYPSWDAFYVKTIAGESDWWHYWVDYTLPMIGAGHYELTENNEEVLWGYLESWTAHALRIKTSKNTVKRSEEFTVTVYNESLSPVENAVVYIGSSEYLTDENGNVTLSLSAKGDYKIYAEKNGYVRSRKITVHVKKLVEIARPVDNAVYVWNKKTRIPYHGILILGPIDIEVKTIDDVEKVEFYINNKLEYTDTQQPFKWRLNQKSFFKKITIKVKAYMDSNLSKIQQLLTHIDSISKKYATVQMLDALKTYLENIKASILSQKYFTDEKDVVVLNLFPSPHH
;
A
#
# COMPACT_ATOMS: atom_id res chain seq x y z
N MET A 1 18.86 -9.83 -73.86
CA MET A 1 20.16 -10.52 -73.98
C MET A 1 20.76 -10.59 -72.59
N ASN A 2 20.71 -11.78 -71.99
CA ASN A 2 21.86 -12.59 -71.59
C ASN A 2 22.66 -11.99 -70.42
N ARG A 3 22.51 -12.55 -69.20
CA ARG A 3 23.25 -13.74 -68.65
C ARG A 3 24.69 -13.34 -68.32
N GLY A 4 25.28 -13.63 -67.16
CA GLY A 4 24.95 -14.33 -65.92
C GLY A 4 25.98 -13.85 -64.88
N VAL A 5 25.96 -14.26 -63.61
CA VAL A 5 26.57 -15.52 -63.15
C VAL A 5 26.32 -15.63 -61.63
N SER A 6 25.98 -16.84 -61.19
CA SER A 6 26.23 -17.50 -59.90
C SER A 6 25.81 -16.80 -58.59
N VAL A 7 24.71 -17.25 -57.96
CA VAL A 7 24.72 -18.31 -56.92
C VAL A 7 25.77 -18.04 -55.84
N SER A 8 25.40 -17.25 -54.83
CA SER A 8 25.97 -17.28 -53.45
C SER A 8 25.28 -16.36 -52.43
N ILE A 9 24.06 -15.84 -52.70
CA ILE A 9 23.24 -15.17 -51.66
C ILE A 9 21.80 -15.71 -51.71
N VAL A 10 21.67 -17.02 -51.97
CA VAL A 10 20.42 -17.79 -51.74
C VAL A 10 20.51 -18.58 -50.43
N LEU A 11 21.62 -18.43 -49.69
CA LEU A 11 21.83 -19.00 -48.36
C LEU A 11 21.91 -17.96 -47.23
N PHE A 12 21.79 -16.66 -47.53
CA PHE A 12 21.71 -15.60 -46.52
C PHE A 12 20.31 -14.98 -46.36
N LEU A 13 19.41 -15.22 -47.33
CA LEU A 13 18.00 -14.81 -47.31
C LEU A 13 17.05 -15.88 -46.72
N ILE A 14 17.57 -17.04 -46.33
CA ILE A 14 16.82 -18.09 -45.61
C ILE A 14 17.09 -18.02 -44.08
N SER A 15 18.04 -17.20 -43.63
CA SER A 15 18.34 -16.96 -42.21
C SER A 15 17.85 -15.61 -41.66
N MET A 16 17.21 -14.76 -42.49
CA MET A 16 16.66 -13.46 -42.06
C MET A 16 15.23 -13.19 -42.58
N MET A 17 14.57 -14.22 -43.11
CA MET A 17 13.11 -14.28 -43.33
C MET A 17 12.44 -15.30 -42.38
N LEU A 18 13.04 -15.52 -41.20
CA LEU A 18 12.51 -16.39 -40.14
C LEU A 18 12.47 -15.71 -38.75
N LEU A 19 12.63 -14.37 -38.70
CA LEU A 19 12.54 -13.59 -37.44
C LEU A 19 11.71 -12.30 -37.56
N ILE A 20 10.85 -12.18 -38.57
CA ILE A 20 9.78 -11.17 -38.62
C ILE A 20 8.49 -11.87 -39.07
N ASN A 21 7.95 -12.65 -38.16
CA ASN A 21 6.53 -12.93 -37.99
C ASN A 21 6.29 -12.98 -36.48
N ILE A 22 6.60 -11.90 -35.78
CA ILE A 22 5.89 -11.59 -34.55
C ILE A 22 4.85 -10.58 -35.01
N PRO A 23 3.56 -10.94 -35.13
CA PRO A 23 2.54 -9.93 -35.32
C PRO A 23 2.72 -8.91 -34.19
N LEU A 24 2.62 -7.61 -34.51
CA LEU A 24 2.22 -6.65 -33.50
C LEU A 24 1.06 -7.31 -32.77
N SER A 25 1.23 -7.61 -31.48
CA SER A 25 0.09 -7.80 -30.61
C SER A 25 -0.56 -6.42 -30.52
N VAL A 26 -1.34 -6.08 -31.56
CA VAL A 26 -2.69 -5.63 -31.33
C VAL A 26 -3.16 -6.53 -30.18
N PHE A 27 -3.45 -5.95 -29.02
CA PHE A 27 -4.43 -6.60 -28.16
C PHE A 27 -5.70 -6.58 -29.00
N SER A 28 -5.79 -7.53 -29.94
CA SER A 28 -7.05 -8.19 -30.19
C SER A 28 -7.50 -8.57 -28.79
N PRO A 29 -8.74 -8.22 -28.38
CA PRO A 29 -9.34 -8.99 -27.30
C PRO A 29 -9.06 -10.43 -27.68
N ALA A 30 -8.54 -11.23 -26.74
CA ALA A 30 -8.54 -12.66 -26.95
C ALA A 30 -9.93 -12.96 -27.52
N ILE A 31 -9.95 -13.39 -28.79
CA ILE A 31 -11.18 -13.86 -29.39
C ILE A 31 -11.58 -14.92 -28.38
N ALA A 32 -12.69 -14.64 -27.69
CA ALA A 32 -13.40 -15.61 -26.91
C ALA A 32 -13.71 -16.74 -27.88
N ASP A 33 -12.81 -17.70 -27.96
CA ASP A 33 -13.05 -18.95 -28.63
C ASP A 33 -13.14 -20.00 -27.53
N GLN A 34 -14.39 -20.41 -27.32
CA GLN A 34 -14.83 -21.62 -26.63
C GLN A 34 -14.83 -21.59 -25.09
N GLY A 35 -15.82 -20.87 -24.54
CA GLY A 35 -16.56 -21.30 -23.34
C GLY A 35 -15.88 -21.09 -21.99
N SER A 36 -16.21 -20.00 -21.30
CA SER A 36 -16.18 -20.02 -19.83
C SER A 36 -17.25 -21.02 -19.36
N TYR A 37 -16.96 -22.33 -19.41
CA TYR A 37 -17.84 -23.31 -18.82
C TYR A 37 -17.68 -23.21 -17.30
N TYR A 38 -18.75 -22.77 -16.65
CA TYR A 38 -18.88 -22.80 -15.21
C TYR A 38 -19.88 -23.90 -14.84
N PRO A 39 -19.60 -24.73 -13.82
CA PRO A 39 -18.42 -24.71 -12.97
C PRO A 39 -17.17 -25.31 -13.63
N TYR A 40 -16.00 -24.85 -13.19
CA TYR A 40 -14.72 -25.47 -13.51
C TYR A 40 -14.60 -26.86 -12.88
N GLN A 41 -13.72 -27.69 -13.43
CA GLN A 41 -13.38 -29.01 -12.93
C GLN A 41 -12.04 -28.98 -12.16
N PRO A 42 -11.84 -29.86 -11.16
CA PRO A 42 -10.55 -29.95 -10.47
C PRO A 42 -9.34 -30.20 -11.37
N SER A 43 -9.56 -30.81 -12.54
CA SER A 43 -8.53 -31.07 -13.54
C SER A 43 -8.14 -29.87 -14.39
N ASP A 44 -8.86 -28.74 -14.29
CA ASP A 44 -8.59 -27.54 -15.07
C ASP A 44 -7.33 -26.83 -14.58
N GLU A 45 -6.58 -26.23 -15.51
CA GLU A 45 -5.28 -25.62 -15.19
C GLU A 45 -5.39 -24.50 -14.16
N VAL A 46 -6.44 -23.68 -14.23
CA VAL A 46 -6.71 -22.63 -13.24
C VAL A 46 -6.81 -23.19 -11.82
N ILE A 47 -7.46 -24.35 -11.64
CA ILE A 47 -7.62 -24.98 -10.32
C ILE A 47 -6.32 -25.66 -9.88
N LYS A 48 -5.66 -26.41 -10.78
CA LYS A 48 -4.39 -27.07 -10.48
C LYS A 48 -3.31 -26.06 -10.07
N ASN A 49 -3.17 -24.96 -10.81
CA ASN A 49 -2.19 -23.91 -10.48
C ASN A 49 -2.47 -23.29 -9.11
N ALA A 50 -3.74 -23.08 -8.77
CA ALA A 50 -4.15 -22.54 -7.47
C ALA A 50 -3.83 -23.50 -6.31
N LEU A 51 -4.07 -24.80 -6.52
CA LEU A 51 -3.73 -25.84 -5.53
C LEU A 51 -2.22 -26.01 -5.39
N ASP A 52 -1.48 -26.07 -6.49
CA ASP A 52 -0.02 -26.16 -6.48
C ASP A 52 0.60 -24.96 -5.75
N TYR A 53 0.06 -23.76 -5.94
CA TYR A 53 0.43 -22.59 -5.17
C TYR A 53 0.20 -22.80 -3.66
N LEU A 54 -1.02 -23.15 -3.25
CA LEU A 54 -1.32 -23.37 -1.82
C LEU A 54 -0.45 -24.48 -1.22
N LYS A 55 -0.17 -25.55 -1.99
CA LYS A 55 0.71 -26.63 -1.59
C LYS A 55 2.15 -26.13 -1.37
N SER A 56 2.62 -25.21 -2.20
CA SER A 56 3.95 -24.60 -2.05
C SER A 56 4.10 -23.74 -0.79
N LYS A 57 2.98 -23.27 -0.21
CA LYS A 57 2.95 -22.48 1.03
C LYS A 57 2.82 -23.32 2.30
N GLN A 58 2.70 -24.63 2.15
CA GLN A 58 2.58 -25.54 3.27
C GLN A 58 3.87 -25.60 4.09
N ALA A 59 3.78 -25.26 5.37
CA ALA A 59 4.85 -25.41 6.34
C ALA A 59 5.04 -26.90 6.72
N ILE A 60 6.18 -27.20 7.37
CA ILE A 60 6.54 -28.57 7.76
C ILE A 60 5.55 -29.21 8.74
N ASP A 61 4.84 -28.38 9.50
CA ASP A 61 3.79 -28.82 10.42
C ASP A 61 2.44 -29.07 9.72
N GLY A 62 2.36 -28.87 8.39
CA GLY A 62 1.16 -29.05 7.58
C GLY A 62 0.31 -27.78 7.46
N GLY A 63 0.55 -26.73 8.26
CA GLY A 63 -0.22 -25.49 8.23
C GLY A 63 0.08 -24.63 7.00
N ILE A 64 -0.89 -23.82 6.60
CA ILE A 64 -0.75 -22.79 5.56
C ILE A 64 -1.24 -21.47 6.14
N SER A 65 -0.33 -20.50 6.30
CA SER A 65 -0.59 -19.12 6.72
C SER A 65 -1.47 -18.98 7.97
N GLY A 66 -1.18 -19.81 8.98
CA GLY A 66 -1.84 -19.78 10.28
C GLY A 66 -3.12 -20.62 10.35
N PHE A 67 -3.69 -20.72 11.55
CA PHE A 67 -4.77 -21.65 11.85
C PHE A 67 -6.07 -21.36 11.10
N ALA A 68 -6.48 -20.09 11.05
CA ALA A 68 -7.70 -19.68 10.35
C ALA A 68 -7.60 -19.91 8.83
N VAL A 69 -6.51 -19.49 8.18
CA VAL A 69 -6.30 -19.70 6.74
C VAL A 69 -6.22 -21.19 6.41
N THR A 70 -5.58 -22.00 7.26
CA THR A 70 -5.54 -23.46 7.07
C THR A 70 -6.93 -24.09 7.05
N CYS A 71 -7.89 -23.57 7.83
CA CYS A 71 -9.29 -24.04 7.78
C CYS A 71 -9.93 -23.77 6.41
N TRP A 72 -9.73 -22.58 5.85
CA TRP A 72 -10.22 -22.21 4.52
C TRP A 72 -9.55 -23.01 3.41
N VAL A 73 -8.24 -23.20 3.48
CA VAL A 73 -7.51 -24.06 2.53
C VAL A 73 -7.99 -25.51 2.61
N THR A 74 -8.29 -26.02 3.81
CA THR A 74 -8.85 -27.37 3.99
C THR A 74 -10.17 -27.54 3.24
N MET A 75 -11.04 -26.53 3.30
CA MET A 75 -12.30 -26.54 2.55
C MET A 75 -12.06 -26.42 1.03
N ALA A 76 -11.12 -25.58 0.59
CA ALA A 76 -10.75 -25.43 -0.82
C ALA A 76 -10.21 -26.73 -1.43
N VAL A 77 -9.29 -27.40 -0.74
CA VAL A 77 -8.72 -28.70 -1.14
C VAL A 77 -9.82 -29.76 -1.23
N SER A 78 -10.73 -29.80 -0.25
CA SER A 78 -11.88 -30.72 -0.27
C SER A 78 -12.87 -30.41 -1.39
N ALA A 79 -13.08 -29.12 -1.71
CA ALA A 79 -13.89 -28.70 -2.84
C ALA A 79 -13.27 -29.14 -4.17
N ALA A 80 -11.95 -29.18 -4.29
CA ALA A 80 -11.25 -29.74 -5.45
C ALA A 80 -11.23 -31.28 -5.49
N ASP A 81 -12.01 -31.96 -4.64
CA ASP A 81 -12.07 -33.42 -4.52
C ASP A 81 -10.73 -34.07 -4.12
N GLU A 82 -9.77 -33.27 -3.65
CA GLU A 82 -8.57 -33.74 -2.98
C GLU A 82 -8.84 -34.07 -1.51
N LYS A 83 -7.97 -34.90 -0.91
CA LYS A 83 -8.07 -35.25 0.52
C LYS A 83 -7.18 -34.33 1.35
N PRO A 84 -7.73 -33.44 2.21
CA PRO A 84 -6.91 -32.57 3.04
C PRO A 84 -5.96 -33.31 3.98
N SER A 85 -6.28 -34.55 4.36
CA SER A 85 -5.40 -35.43 5.15
C SER A 85 -4.13 -35.83 4.40
N ASN A 86 -4.16 -36.00 3.07
CA ASN A 86 -2.95 -36.25 2.28
C ASN A 86 -2.01 -35.04 2.27
N TRP A 87 -2.53 -33.86 2.62
CA TRP A 87 -1.74 -32.66 2.79
C TRP A 87 -1.26 -32.50 4.24
N GLY A 88 -1.68 -33.33 5.20
CA GLY A 88 -1.37 -33.11 6.62
C GLY A 88 -2.14 -31.94 7.25
N LEU A 89 -3.10 -31.35 6.53
CA LEU A 89 -3.95 -30.27 7.05
C LEU A 89 -4.79 -30.74 8.22
N LEU A 90 -5.34 -31.96 8.13
CA LEU A 90 -6.14 -32.54 9.22
C LEU A 90 -5.35 -32.71 10.53
N ASP A 91 -4.10 -33.20 10.43
CA ASP A 91 -3.22 -33.37 11.59
C ASP A 91 -2.77 -32.04 12.17
N TYR A 92 -2.58 -31.02 11.32
CA TYR A 92 -2.33 -29.65 11.76
C TYR A 92 -3.54 -29.10 12.52
N LEU A 93 -4.76 -29.23 11.96
CA LEU A 93 -5.99 -28.78 12.62
C LEU A 93 -6.16 -29.44 13.99
N LYS A 94 -5.93 -30.76 14.08
CA LYS A 94 -6.06 -31.51 15.33
C LYS A 94 -5.07 -31.08 16.42
N ARG A 95 -3.84 -30.71 16.03
CA ARG A 95 -2.78 -30.28 16.97
C ARG A 95 -2.94 -28.85 17.46
N ASN A 96 -3.68 -28.02 16.73
CA ASN A 96 -3.83 -26.59 17.01
C ASN A 96 -5.25 -26.22 17.46
N ILE A 97 -6.03 -27.18 17.98
CA ILE A 97 -7.40 -26.93 18.49
C ILE A 97 -7.39 -25.93 19.65
N ASP A 98 -6.30 -25.85 20.40
CA ASP A 98 -6.07 -24.89 21.47
C ASP A 98 -6.01 -23.42 20.99
N ARG A 99 -5.87 -23.18 19.68
CA ARG A 99 -5.94 -21.85 19.08
C ARG A 99 -7.36 -21.34 18.84
N ILE A 100 -8.38 -22.15 19.14
CA ILE A 100 -9.78 -21.72 19.10
C ILE A 100 -10.02 -20.78 20.27
N ASP A 101 -10.51 -19.58 19.99
CA ASP A 101 -11.06 -18.72 21.04
C ASP A 101 -12.36 -19.33 21.56
N ALA A 102 -12.32 -19.80 22.81
CA ALA A 102 -13.42 -20.53 23.42
C ALA A 102 -14.71 -19.70 23.54
N GLU A 103 -14.61 -18.37 23.51
CA GLU A 103 -15.74 -17.43 23.64
C GLU A 103 -16.27 -16.95 22.28
N LYS A 104 -15.62 -17.30 21.15
CA LYS A 104 -16.05 -16.90 19.81
C LYS A 104 -16.70 -18.06 19.06
N ALA A 105 -18.02 -18.00 18.88
CA ALA A 105 -18.79 -18.97 18.11
C ALA A 105 -18.20 -19.21 16.70
N THR A 106 -17.80 -18.13 16.01
CA THR A 106 -17.24 -18.17 14.65
C THR A 106 -15.98 -19.02 14.51
N ASP A 107 -15.16 -19.15 15.55
CA ASP A 107 -13.98 -20.01 15.53
C ASP A 107 -14.38 -21.50 15.58
N TRP A 108 -15.32 -21.85 16.47
CA TRP A 108 -15.88 -23.20 16.53
C TRP A 108 -16.55 -23.60 15.22
N GLU A 109 -17.26 -22.67 14.58
CA GLU A 109 -17.99 -22.88 13.35
C GLU A 109 -17.05 -23.07 12.15
N ARG A 110 -16.05 -22.19 12.00
CA ARG A 110 -15.03 -22.30 10.94
C ARG A 110 -14.27 -23.63 11.03
N VAL A 111 -13.89 -24.04 12.24
CA VAL A 111 -13.19 -25.32 12.44
C VAL A 111 -14.14 -26.50 12.17
N THR A 112 -15.40 -26.42 12.56
CA THR A 112 -16.41 -27.46 12.24
C THR A 112 -16.57 -27.66 10.74
N LEU A 113 -16.66 -26.58 9.96
CA LEU A 113 -16.71 -26.64 8.50
C LEU A 113 -15.45 -27.30 7.90
N ALA A 114 -14.27 -27.02 8.45
CA ALA A 114 -13.02 -27.66 8.01
C ALA A 114 -12.96 -29.15 8.37
N ILE A 115 -13.43 -29.55 9.56
CA ILE A 115 -13.51 -30.94 10.01
C ILE A 115 -14.42 -31.74 9.08
N THR A 116 -15.63 -31.23 8.81
CA THR A 116 -16.61 -31.91 7.96
C THR A 116 -16.16 -31.94 6.50
N ALA A 117 -15.44 -30.91 6.03
CA ALA A 117 -14.76 -30.92 4.74
C ALA A 117 -13.68 -32.02 4.65
N CYS A 118 -13.01 -32.36 5.74
CA CYS A 118 -12.12 -33.53 5.79
C CYS A 118 -12.86 -34.87 5.76
N GLY A 119 -14.18 -34.88 5.96
CA GLY A 119 -14.99 -36.08 6.14
C GLY A 119 -14.91 -36.66 7.55
N GLU A 120 -14.41 -35.89 8.51
CA GLU A 120 -14.23 -36.31 9.90
C GLU A 120 -15.46 -35.98 10.75
N ASN A 121 -15.61 -36.68 11.89
CA ASN A 121 -16.73 -36.50 12.80
C ASN A 121 -16.53 -35.28 13.72
N PRO A 122 -17.32 -34.20 13.58
CA PRO A 122 -17.18 -33.00 14.43
C PRO A 122 -17.62 -33.23 15.89
N ARG A 123 -18.32 -34.32 16.21
CA ARG A 123 -18.75 -34.65 17.59
C ARG A 123 -17.68 -35.37 18.43
N GLY A 124 -16.55 -35.73 17.82
CA GLY A 124 -15.45 -36.42 18.52
C GLY A 124 -14.07 -35.99 18.06
N PHE A 125 -13.96 -34.96 17.22
CA PHE A 125 -12.68 -34.51 16.70
C PHE A 125 -11.81 -33.95 17.83
N GLY A 126 -10.60 -34.48 17.99
CA GLY A 126 -9.71 -34.10 19.09
C GLY A 126 -10.27 -34.40 20.49
N GLY A 127 -11.30 -35.25 20.62
CA GLY A 127 -12.00 -35.50 21.88
C GLY A 127 -13.00 -34.40 22.28
N ILE A 128 -13.29 -33.46 21.37
CA ILE A 128 -14.23 -32.36 21.60
C ILE A 128 -15.47 -32.54 20.72
N ASP A 129 -16.64 -32.26 21.29
CA ASP A 129 -17.91 -32.21 20.59
C ASP A 129 -18.16 -30.77 20.11
N PHE A 130 -17.72 -30.45 18.90
CA PHE A 130 -17.83 -29.12 18.31
C PHE A 130 -19.30 -28.71 18.10
N VAL A 131 -20.17 -29.68 17.83
CA VAL A 131 -21.61 -29.42 17.68
C VAL A 131 -22.18 -28.90 19.00
N LYS A 132 -21.84 -29.54 20.12
CA LYS A 132 -22.24 -29.04 21.45
C LYS A 132 -21.63 -27.68 21.78
N LYS A 133 -20.40 -27.41 21.33
CA LYS A 133 -19.77 -26.09 21.53
C LYS A 133 -20.56 -25.00 20.84
N ILE A 134 -20.90 -25.17 19.56
CA ILE A 134 -21.73 -24.21 18.81
C ILE A 134 -23.12 -24.07 19.43
N GLN A 135 -23.77 -25.19 19.79
CA GLN A 135 -25.07 -25.18 20.46
C GLN A 135 -25.04 -24.47 21.82
N GLY A 136 -23.90 -24.40 22.50
CA GLY A 136 -23.73 -23.67 23.75
C GLY A 136 -23.85 -22.15 23.62
N PHE A 137 -23.63 -21.61 22.42
CA PHE A 137 -23.80 -20.18 22.12
C PHE A 137 -25.24 -19.79 21.77
N TYR A 138 -26.13 -20.77 21.65
CA TYR A 138 -27.51 -20.53 21.25
C TYR A 138 -28.34 -19.99 22.41
N ASP A 139 -28.90 -18.79 22.26
CA ASP A 139 -29.66 -18.11 23.32
C ASP A 139 -31.19 -18.36 23.27
N GLY A 140 -31.63 -19.23 22.35
CA GLY A 140 -33.04 -19.47 22.06
C GLY A 140 -33.57 -18.68 20.86
N THR A 141 -32.80 -17.71 20.35
CA THR A 141 -33.14 -16.89 19.18
C THR A 141 -32.05 -16.95 18.11
N GLN A 142 -30.79 -16.76 18.50
CA GLN A 142 -29.62 -16.61 17.64
C GLN A 142 -28.41 -17.35 18.24
N ILE A 143 -27.34 -17.54 17.46
CA ILE A 143 -26.10 -18.20 17.91
C ILE A 143 -25.03 -17.15 18.11
N GLY A 144 -24.52 -16.98 19.33
CA GLY A 144 -23.38 -16.11 19.58
C GLY A 144 -23.80 -14.70 20.01
N ASN A 145 -23.24 -13.68 19.37
CA ASN A 145 -23.43 -12.29 19.76
C ASN A 145 -24.47 -11.60 18.86
N PRO A 146 -25.59 -11.07 19.40
CA PRO A 146 -26.61 -10.39 18.62
C PRO A 146 -26.13 -9.19 17.77
N ALA A 147 -24.95 -8.64 18.07
CA ALA A 147 -24.32 -7.54 17.32
C ALA A 147 -23.49 -8.01 16.12
N ASN A 148 -23.29 -9.32 15.91
CA ASN A 148 -22.41 -9.87 14.88
C ASN A 148 -23.09 -11.01 14.12
N LEU A 149 -23.78 -10.74 13.01
CA LEU A 149 -24.54 -11.80 12.31
C LEU A 149 -23.69 -12.92 11.69
N TYR A 150 -22.35 -12.81 11.68
CA TYR A 150 -21.49 -13.86 11.14
C TYR A 150 -21.53 -15.15 11.96
N ASP A 151 -21.76 -15.08 13.28
CA ASP A 151 -21.94 -16.27 14.11
C ASP A 151 -23.26 -16.99 13.78
N ASP A 152 -24.32 -16.26 13.44
CA ASP A 152 -25.55 -16.87 12.94
C ASP A 152 -25.38 -17.55 11.57
N TYR A 153 -24.70 -16.86 10.63
CA TYR A 153 -24.47 -17.39 9.29
C TYR A 153 -23.62 -18.66 9.34
N PHE A 154 -22.47 -18.58 10.01
CA PHE A 154 -21.55 -19.70 10.13
C PHE A 154 -22.06 -20.78 11.07
N GLY A 155 -22.84 -20.44 12.10
CA GLY A 155 -23.54 -21.37 12.98
C GLY A 155 -24.46 -22.30 12.19
N ILE A 156 -25.34 -21.75 11.34
CA ILE A 156 -26.19 -22.57 10.46
C ILE A 156 -25.33 -23.45 9.55
N LEU A 157 -24.37 -22.87 8.83
CA LEU A 157 -23.55 -23.61 7.87
C LEU A 157 -22.79 -24.76 8.56
N ALA A 158 -22.20 -24.51 9.73
CA ALA A 158 -21.44 -25.47 10.51
C ALA A 158 -22.33 -26.60 11.05
N LEU A 159 -23.46 -26.28 11.67
CA LEU A 159 -24.39 -27.27 12.21
C LEU A 159 -24.96 -28.16 11.09
N ILE A 160 -25.37 -27.58 9.96
CA ILE A 160 -25.81 -28.34 8.78
C ILE A 160 -24.67 -29.22 8.25
N SER A 161 -23.43 -28.71 8.19
CA SER A 161 -22.27 -29.52 7.77
C SER A 161 -22.03 -30.71 8.69
N ALA A 162 -22.35 -30.58 9.98
CA ALA A 162 -22.24 -31.63 10.98
C ALA A 162 -23.43 -32.62 10.96
N GLY A 163 -24.37 -32.46 10.03
CA GLY A 163 -25.54 -33.32 9.88
C GLY A 163 -26.68 -33.00 10.85
N VAL A 164 -26.71 -31.82 11.47
CA VAL A 164 -27.90 -31.34 12.19
C VAL A 164 -29.02 -31.12 11.18
N ALA A 165 -30.23 -31.59 11.49
CA ALA A 165 -31.35 -31.51 10.56
C ALA A 165 -31.83 -30.07 10.37
N LYS A 166 -32.29 -29.73 9.16
CA LYS A 166 -32.68 -28.37 8.81
C LYS A 166 -33.87 -27.88 9.64
N ASP A 167 -34.75 -28.77 10.04
CA ASP A 167 -35.98 -28.52 10.81
C ASP A 167 -35.75 -28.43 12.33
N GLU A 168 -34.52 -28.63 12.81
CA GLU A 168 -34.17 -28.43 14.21
C GLU A 168 -34.42 -26.98 14.66
N PHE A 169 -34.89 -26.81 15.90
CA PHE A 169 -35.29 -25.50 16.44
C PHE A 169 -34.18 -24.45 16.35
N ILE A 170 -32.95 -24.83 16.67
CA ILE A 170 -31.78 -23.93 16.56
C ILE A 170 -31.61 -23.41 15.13
N ILE A 171 -31.74 -24.28 14.12
CA ILE A 171 -31.61 -23.87 12.72
C ILE A 171 -32.76 -22.95 12.32
N GLN A 172 -34.00 -23.31 12.64
CA GLN A 172 -35.18 -22.53 12.24
C GLN A 172 -35.28 -21.18 12.96
N ASN A 173 -34.89 -21.11 14.23
CA ASN A 173 -34.88 -19.87 15.00
C ASN A 173 -33.78 -18.93 14.51
N THR A 174 -32.55 -19.42 14.35
CA THR A 174 -31.43 -18.63 13.80
C THR A 174 -31.72 -18.18 12.36
N LYS A 175 -32.32 -19.04 11.53
CA LYS A 175 -32.79 -18.69 10.19
C LYS A 175 -33.79 -17.53 10.23
N SER A 176 -34.79 -17.62 11.11
CA SER A 176 -35.80 -16.57 11.29
C SER A 176 -35.17 -15.27 11.80
N TYR A 177 -34.18 -15.36 12.69
CA TYR A 177 -33.42 -14.22 13.16
C TYR A 177 -32.65 -13.53 12.03
N ILE A 178 -31.91 -14.28 11.21
CA ILE A 178 -31.21 -13.75 10.02
C ILE A 178 -32.17 -13.00 9.11
N ILE A 179 -33.32 -13.61 8.76
CA ILE A 179 -34.35 -12.99 7.91
C ILE A 179 -34.85 -11.68 8.53
N SER A 180 -35.06 -11.65 9.85
CA SER A 180 -35.52 -10.43 10.55
C SER A 180 -34.53 -9.27 10.53
N LYS A 181 -33.27 -9.54 10.18
CA LYS A 181 -32.17 -8.56 10.13
C LYS A 181 -31.86 -8.07 8.71
N GLN A 182 -32.62 -8.53 7.71
CA GLN A 182 -32.48 -8.00 6.35
C GLN A 182 -32.82 -6.50 6.33
N ASN A 183 -31.96 -5.70 5.71
CA ASN A 183 -32.16 -4.27 5.58
C ASN A 183 -33.22 -3.95 4.52
N PRO A 184 -33.79 -2.72 4.53
CA PRO A 184 -34.77 -2.31 3.51
C PRO A 184 -34.27 -2.32 2.06
N ASP A 185 -32.96 -2.32 1.85
CA ASP A 185 -32.31 -2.46 0.54
C ASP A 185 -32.17 -3.92 0.07
N GLY A 186 -32.60 -4.88 0.89
CA GLY A 186 -32.52 -6.31 0.63
C GLY A 186 -31.22 -6.97 1.08
N GLY A 187 -30.20 -6.21 1.51
CA GLY A 187 -28.91 -6.74 1.93
C GLY A 187 -28.76 -6.92 3.44
N TRP A 188 -27.56 -7.37 3.85
CA TRP A 188 -27.09 -7.38 5.24
C TRP A 188 -25.84 -6.51 5.44
N GLY A 189 -25.74 -5.42 4.67
CA GLY A 189 -24.68 -4.40 4.81
C GLY A 189 -23.75 -4.34 3.60
N ASP A 190 -22.97 -5.40 3.38
CA ASP A 190 -22.01 -5.48 2.27
C ASP A 190 -22.17 -6.78 1.47
N ALA A 191 -21.31 -6.96 0.45
CA ALA A 191 -21.31 -8.14 -0.41
C ALA A 191 -21.01 -9.44 0.37
N ASP A 192 -20.09 -9.38 1.34
CA ASP A 192 -19.61 -10.56 2.07
C ASP A 192 -20.68 -11.07 3.03
N SER A 193 -21.25 -10.16 3.82
CA SER A 193 -22.34 -10.43 4.77
C SER A 193 -23.60 -10.91 4.04
N THR A 194 -23.97 -10.26 2.94
CA THR A 194 -25.14 -10.67 2.15
C THR A 194 -24.95 -12.03 1.51
N ALA A 195 -23.75 -12.32 0.98
CA ALA A 195 -23.44 -13.63 0.42
C ALA A 195 -23.45 -14.75 1.48
N ALA A 196 -22.90 -14.49 2.67
CA ALA A 196 -22.94 -15.43 3.78
C ALA A 196 -24.38 -15.71 4.25
N ALA A 197 -25.21 -14.67 4.36
CA ALA A 197 -26.63 -14.80 4.68
C ALA A 197 -27.37 -15.67 3.64
N ILE A 198 -27.20 -15.40 2.34
CA ILE A 198 -27.81 -16.22 1.27
C ILE A 198 -27.41 -17.69 1.41
N MET A 199 -26.11 -17.98 1.57
CA MET A 199 -25.64 -19.37 1.72
C MET A 199 -26.25 -20.05 2.96
N ALA A 200 -26.29 -19.37 4.12
CA ALA A 200 -26.90 -19.92 5.33
C ALA A 200 -28.41 -20.17 5.17
N LEU A 201 -29.13 -19.24 4.55
CA LEU A 201 -30.57 -19.38 4.28
C LEU A 201 -30.84 -20.54 3.30
N MET A 202 -30.08 -20.65 2.22
CA MET A 202 -30.21 -21.78 1.28
C MET A 202 -29.86 -23.11 1.96
N ALA A 203 -28.80 -23.16 2.77
CA ALA A 203 -28.40 -24.36 3.51
C ALA A 203 -29.48 -24.81 4.51
N SER A 204 -30.13 -23.88 5.21
CA SER A 204 -31.25 -24.13 6.13
C SER A 204 -32.60 -24.39 5.42
N GLY A 205 -32.63 -24.38 4.08
CA GLY A 205 -33.79 -24.76 3.29
C GLY A 205 -34.77 -23.62 3.01
N GLU A 206 -34.32 -22.36 3.03
CA GLU A 206 -35.08 -21.26 2.43
C GLU A 206 -35.29 -21.50 0.94
N ASN A 207 -36.43 -21.03 0.42
CA ASN A 207 -36.74 -21.17 -0.99
C ASN A 207 -35.94 -20.12 -1.78
N SER A 208 -35.24 -20.53 -2.84
CA SER A 208 -34.54 -19.61 -3.76
C SER A 208 -35.49 -18.61 -4.42
N ASP A 209 -36.79 -18.94 -4.50
CA ASP A 209 -37.83 -18.06 -5.04
C ASP A 209 -38.45 -17.09 -4.02
N SER A 210 -38.05 -17.15 -2.75
CA SER A 210 -38.53 -16.24 -1.72
C SER A 210 -38.08 -14.79 -1.97
N ASN A 211 -38.86 -13.83 -1.48
CA ASN A 211 -38.49 -12.41 -1.61
C ASN A 211 -37.18 -12.11 -0.89
N VAL A 212 -36.94 -12.72 0.28
CA VAL A 212 -35.68 -12.52 1.03
C VAL A 212 -34.45 -12.88 0.18
N ILE A 213 -34.47 -13.98 -0.56
CA ILE A 213 -33.35 -14.37 -1.44
C ILE A 213 -33.29 -13.48 -2.70
N LYS A 214 -34.43 -13.17 -3.31
CA LYS A 214 -34.50 -12.33 -4.51
C LYS A 214 -33.99 -10.91 -4.25
N ASP A 215 -34.40 -10.32 -3.13
CA ASP A 215 -34.00 -8.98 -2.71
C ASP A 215 -32.50 -8.96 -2.35
N ALA A 216 -31.99 -10.02 -1.72
CA ALA A 216 -30.55 -10.15 -1.42
C ALA A 216 -29.68 -10.28 -2.68
N LEU A 217 -30.11 -11.07 -3.67
CA LEU A 217 -29.42 -11.16 -4.96
C LEU A 217 -29.49 -9.85 -5.74
N SER A 218 -30.63 -9.14 -5.67
CA SER A 218 -30.78 -7.80 -6.24
C SER A 218 -29.81 -6.81 -5.59
N PHE A 219 -29.69 -6.83 -4.26
CA PHE A 219 -28.71 -6.04 -3.53
C PHE A 219 -27.28 -6.35 -3.99
N LEU A 220 -26.88 -7.63 -4.05
CA LEU A 220 -25.55 -8.01 -4.56
C LEU A 220 -25.31 -7.44 -5.97
N LYS A 221 -26.31 -7.52 -6.86
CA LYS A 221 -26.19 -6.97 -8.22
C LYS A 221 -25.89 -5.47 -8.23
N THR A 222 -26.35 -4.70 -7.24
CA THR A 222 -26.00 -3.27 -7.12
C THR A 222 -24.52 -3.02 -6.78
N LEU A 223 -23.84 -4.01 -6.19
CA LEU A 223 -22.42 -3.96 -5.83
C LEU A 223 -21.51 -4.50 -6.92
N GLN A 224 -22.07 -5.04 -8.01
CA GLN A 224 -21.29 -5.54 -9.13
C GLN A 224 -20.75 -4.37 -9.97
N THR A 225 -19.44 -4.36 -10.18
CA THR A 225 -18.73 -3.30 -10.93
C THR A 225 -18.61 -3.61 -12.42
N ASN A 226 -18.12 -2.64 -13.20
CA ASN A 226 -18.00 -2.73 -14.66
C ASN A 226 -17.03 -3.82 -15.18
N ASN A 227 -16.22 -4.41 -14.31
CA ASN A 227 -15.33 -5.52 -14.68
C ASN A 227 -15.90 -6.89 -14.26
N GLY A 228 -17.15 -6.94 -13.80
CA GLY A 228 -17.85 -8.16 -13.39
C GLY A 228 -17.63 -8.55 -11.91
N GLY A 229 -16.63 -8.00 -11.23
CA GLY A 229 -16.37 -8.26 -9.81
C GLY A 229 -17.28 -7.48 -8.87
N PHE A 230 -17.39 -7.94 -7.63
CA PHE A 230 -18.19 -7.29 -6.58
C PHE A 230 -17.31 -6.43 -5.68
N GLN A 231 -17.74 -5.19 -5.45
CA GLN A 231 -17.01 -4.27 -4.61
C GLN A 231 -17.35 -4.46 -3.13
N SER A 232 -16.29 -4.43 -2.33
CA SER A 232 -16.33 -4.17 -0.89
C SER A 232 -15.08 -3.35 -0.57
N TRP A 233 -15.14 -2.49 0.46
CA TRP A 233 -14.02 -1.63 0.85
C TRP A 233 -13.48 -0.74 -0.30
N GLY A 234 -14.36 -0.28 -1.20
CA GLY A 234 -14.04 0.65 -2.28
C GLY A 234 -13.43 0.04 -3.55
N ALA A 235 -13.25 -1.28 -3.63
CA ALA A 235 -12.77 -1.95 -4.84
C ALA A 235 -13.42 -3.31 -5.07
N ALA A 236 -13.60 -3.67 -6.35
CA ALA A 236 -13.87 -5.05 -6.73
C ALA A 236 -12.71 -5.94 -6.31
N ASN A 237 -12.99 -7.03 -5.60
CA ASN A 237 -11.95 -7.88 -5.03
C ASN A 237 -12.29 -9.38 -5.07
N ALA A 238 -11.27 -10.22 -4.94
CA ALA A 238 -11.35 -11.68 -5.03
C ALA A 238 -12.25 -12.28 -3.95
N ALA A 239 -12.12 -11.84 -2.69
CA ALA A 239 -12.91 -12.38 -1.59
C ALA A 239 -14.40 -12.11 -1.82
N SER A 240 -14.80 -10.85 -1.96
CA SER A 240 -16.20 -10.49 -2.13
C SER A 240 -16.80 -11.05 -3.41
N THR A 241 -16.02 -11.12 -4.48
CA THR A 241 -16.49 -11.77 -5.72
C THR A 241 -16.65 -13.28 -5.56
N ALA A 242 -15.72 -13.96 -4.87
CA ALA A 242 -15.83 -15.40 -4.62
C ALA A 242 -17.05 -15.73 -3.75
N TRP A 243 -17.28 -14.98 -2.67
CA TRP A 243 -18.46 -15.17 -1.81
C TRP A 243 -19.76 -14.89 -2.57
N ALA A 244 -19.82 -13.83 -3.36
CA ALA A 244 -20.98 -13.56 -4.21
C ALA A 244 -21.23 -14.68 -5.22
N VAL A 245 -20.19 -15.21 -5.88
CA VAL A 245 -20.29 -16.37 -6.78
C VAL A 245 -20.86 -17.59 -6.07
N LEU A 246 -20.38 -17.89 -4.87
CA LEU A 246 -20.87 -19.01 -4.06
C LEU A 246 -22.35 -18.80 -3.68
N ALA A 247 -22.75 -17.59 -3.29
CA ALA A 247 -24.13 -17.26 -2.98
C ALA A 247 -25.07 -17.38 -4.19
N ILE A 248 -24.64 -16.89 -5.36
CA ILE A 248 -25.36 -17.02 -6.63
C ILE A 248 -25.56 -18.51 -6.98
N ALA A 249 -24.50 -19.31 -6.87
CA ALA A 249 -24.56 -20.75 -7.11
C ALA A 249 -25.45 -21.47 -6.09
N ALA A 250 -25.38 -21.11 -4.80
CA ALA A 250 -26.24 -21.66 -3.76
C ALA A 250 -27.73 -21.38 -4.00
N ALA A 251 -28.05 -20.21 -4.56
CA ALA A 251 -29.39 -19.84 -4.99
C ALA A 251 -29.84 -20.50 -6.30
N GLY A 252 -29.00 -21.35 -6.91
CA GLY A 252 -29.28 -22.06 -8.16
C GLY A 252 -29.16 -21.20 -9.42
N GLN A 253 -28.54 -20.02 -9.32
CA GLN A 253 -28.27 -19.16 -10.47
C GLN A 253 -26.88 -19.42 -11.06
N ASP A 254 -26.72 -19.11 -12.35
CA ASP A 254 -25.44 -19.20 -13.05
C ASP A 254 -24.71 -17.84 -13.00
N PRO A 255 -23.55 -17.74 -12.34
CA PRO A 255 -22.78 -16.50 -12.25
C PRO A 255 -22.22 -16.06 -13.62
N THR A 256 -22.23 -16.90 -14.65
CA THR A 256 -21.79 -16.52 -16.01
C THR A 256 -22.95 -16.06 -16.92
N SER A 257 -24.20 -16.13 -16.43
CA SER A 257 -25.39 -15.72 -17.17
C SER A 257 -25.43 -14.21 -17.44
N ASP A 258 -26.21 -13.80 -18.44
CA ASP A 258 -26.35 -12.39 -18.83
C ASP A 258 -26.81 -11.50 -17.67
N ASN A 259 -27.63 -12.04 -16.76
CA ASN A 259 -28.08 -11.32 -15.56
C ASN A 259 -26.94 -10.97 -14.60
N TRP A 260 -25.84 -11.73 -14.65
CA TRP A 260 -24.63 -11.50 -13.85
C TRP A 260 -23.50 -10.91 -14.67
N ARG A 261 -23.77 -10.34 -15.85
CA ARG A 261 -22.77 -9.59 -16.61
C ARG A 261 -22.92 -8.08 -16.41
N THR A 262 -21.79 -7.39 -16.35
CA THR A 262 -21.71 -5.93 -16.46
C THR A 262 -20.61 -5.61 -17.46
N ASN A 263 -20.93 -4.81 -18.49
CA ASN A 263 -20.01 -4.50 -19.60
C ASN A 263 -19.42 -5.77 -20.28
N GLY A 264 -20.22 -6.84 -20.35
CA GLY A 264 -19.81 -8.13 -20.93
C GLY A 264 -19.02 -9.04 -19.98
N PHE A 265 -18.55 -8.55 -18.84
CA PHE A 265 -17.75 -9.34 -17.88
C PHE A 265 -18.63 -9.95 -16.79
N SER A 266 -18.43 -11.24 -16.52
CA SER A 266 -19.03 -11.96 -15.39
C SER A 266 -18.12 -11.93 -14.15
N PRO A 267 -18.63 -12.28 -12.95
CA PRO A 267 -17.83 -12.49 -11.75
C PRO A 267 -16.74 -13.55 -11.95
N ILE A 268 -17.01 -14.58 -12.76
CA ILE A 268 -16.02 -15.60 -13.09
C ILE A 268 -14.89 -14.99 -13.92
N ASP A 269 -15.21 -14.18 -14.93
CA ASP A 269 -14.20 -13.47 -15.73
C ASP A 269 -13.31 -12.56 -14.85
N PHE A 270 -13.91 -11.90 -13.87
CA PHE A 270 -13.16 -11.09 -12.90
C PHE A 270 -12.19 -11.95 -12.09
N LEU A 271 -12.65 -13.05 -11.48
CA LEU A 271 -11.79 -13.93 -10.69
C LEU A 271 -10.63 -14.51 -11.49
N LEU A 272 -10.88 -14.95 -12.73
CA LEU A 272 -9.84 -15.48 -13.62
C LEU A 272 -8.76 -14.44 -13.94
N ASN A 273 -9.15 -13.16 -14.10
CA ASN A 273 -8.20 -12.07 -14.34
C ASN A 273 -7.30 -11.75 -13.14
N LEU A 274 -7.63 -12.24 -11.94
CA LEU A 274 -6.81 -12.05 -10.74
C LEU A 274 -5.73 -13.12 -10.57
N GLN A 275 -5.79 -14.24 -11.31
CA GLN A 275 -4.79 -15.29 -11.17
C GLN A 275 -3.43 -14.84 -11.71
N GLN A 276 -2.40 -14.99 -10.89
CA GLN A 276 -1.01 -14.69 -11.23
C GLN A 276 -0.32 -15.92 -11.83
N ARG A 277 0.86 -15.71 -12.42
CA ARG A 277 1.63 -16.78 -13.07
C ARG A 277 1.99 -17.91 -12.11
N GLU A 278 2.21 -17.57 -10.85
CA GLU A 278 2.54 -18.50 -9.77
C GLU A 278 1.31 -19.26 -9.24
N GLY A 279 0.10 -19.01 -9.78
CA GLY A 279 -1.12 -19.76 -9.51
C GLY A 279 -2.05 -19.15 -8.45
N TYR A 280 -1.56 -18.23 -7.63
CA TYR A 280 -2.37 -17.54 -6.63
C TYR A 280 -3.25 -16.46 -7.24
N PHE A 281 -4.29 -16.06 -6.50
CA PHE A 281 -5.16 -14.94 -6.87
C PHE A 281 -4.80 -13.70 -6.06
N ASN A 282 -4.65 -12.57 -6.77
CA ASN A 282 -4.56 -11.25 -6.14
C ASN A 282 -5.87 -10.88 -5.46
N TRP A 283 -5.81 -9.97 -4.48
CA TRP A 283 -7.03 -9.43 -3.86
C TRP A 283 -7.79 -8.54 -4.85
N SER A 284 -7.11 -7.69 -5.61
CA SER A 284 -7.70 -6.90 -6.70
C SER A 284 -6.74 -6.82 -7.89
N MET A 285 -7.17 -6.22 -9.00
CA MET A 285 -6.38 -6.15 -10.25
C MET A 285 -4.95 -5.60 -10.07
N HIS A 286 -4.73 -4.77 -9.04
CA HIS A 286 -3.45 -4.09 -8.80
C HIS A 286 -2.89 -4.34 -7.40
N GLN A 287 -3.50 -5.22 -6.60
CA GLN A 287 -3.10 -5.44 -5.20
C GLN A 287 -3.09 -6.92 -4.85
N SER A 288 -1.95 -7.39 -4.36
CA SER A 288 -1.79 -8.72 -3.79
C SER A 288 -1.90 -8.62 -2.26
N LEU A 289 -3.06 -8.99 -1.70
CA LEU A 289 -3.30 -9.02 -0.26
C LEU A 289 -3.76 -10.43 0.12
N ASN A 290 -3.14 -11.02 1.14
CA ASN A 290 -3.47 -12.36 1.65
C ASN A 290 -3.69 -13.41 0.55
N PRO A 291 -2.72 -13.62 -0.36
CA PRO A 291 -2.91 -14.45 -1.56
C PRO A 291 -3.34 -15.87 -1.24
N ASP A 292 -2.90 -16.44 -0.11
CA ASP A 292 -3.31 -17.79 0.33
C ASP A 292 -4.78 -17.83 0.70
N TRP A 293 -5.25 -16.80 1.41
CA TRP A 293 -6.65 -16.66 1.78
C TRP A 293 -7.51 -16.41 0.53
N MET A 294 -7.11 -15.47 -0.33
CA MET A 294 -7.84 -15.19 -1.58
C MET A 294 -7.96 -16.45 -2.44
N THR A 295 -6.85 -17.16 -2.63
CA THR A 295 -6.82 -18.40 -3.40
C THR A 295 -7.74 -19.46 -2.79
N SER A 296 -7.77 -19.59 -1.45
CA SER A 296 -8.67 -20.53 -0.77
C SER A 296 -10.16 -20.19 -0.94
N TYR A 297 -10.53 -18.93 -1.12
CA TYR A 297 -11.91 -18.52 -1.43
C TYR A 297 -12.27 -18.71 -2.90
N VAL A 298 -11.33 -18.42 -3.81
CA VAL A 298 -11.58 -18.49 -5.25
C VAL A 298 -11.74 -19.93 -5.74
N ILE A 299 -11.00 -20.89 -5.21
CA ILE A 299 -11.10 -22.31 -5.62
C ILE A 299 -12.54 -22.86 -5.53
N PRO A 300 -13.23 -22.86 -4.36
CA PRO A 300 -14.59 -23.36 -4.27
C PRO A 300 -15.57 -22.53 -5.12
N ALA A 301 -15.31 -21.23 -5.29
CA ALA A 301 -16.13 -20.35 -6.13
C ALA A 301 -16.06 -20.78 -7.60
N LEU A 302 -14.87 -20.97 -8.17
CA LEU A 302 -14.70 -21.41 -9.56
C LEU A 302 -15.25 -22.84 -9.78
N LEU A 303 -15.18 -23.69 -8.77
CA LEU A 303 -15.74 -25.05 -8.79
C LEU A 303 -17.26 -25.09 -8.57
N GLY A 304 -17.89 -23.95 -8.26
CA GLY A 304 -19.32 -23.85 -7.96
C GLY A 304 -19.79 -24.69 -6.78
N LYS A 305 -18.95 -24.81 -5.74
CA LYS A 305 -19.23 -25.59 -4.53
C LYS A 305 -19.46 -24.64 -3.34
N PRO A 306 -20.70 -24.16 -3.10
CA PRO A 306 -21.03 -23.30 -1.97
C PRO A 306 -20.84 -24.00 -0.62
N TYR A 307 -20.65 -23.21 0.44
CA TYR A 307 -20.58 -23.74 1.80
C TYR A 307 -21.96 -24.22 2.29
N PRO A 308 -22.02 -25.28 3.13
CA PRO A 308 -20.89 -26.13 3.50
C PRO A 308 -20.44 -27.07 2.36
N ILE A 309 -19.12 -27.24 2.18
CA ILE A 309 -18.55 -28.06 1.10
C ILE A 309 -18.96 -29.54 1.20
N LYS A 310 -19.04 -30.07 2.43
CA LYS A 310 -19.49 -31.43 2.72
C LYS A 310 -20.42 -31.45 3.92
N ILE A 311 -21.34 -32.39 3.90
CA ILE A 311 -22.18 -32.74 5.05
C ILE A 311 -21.70 -34.10 5.56
N TYR A 312 -21.27 -34.14 6.81
CA TYR A 312 -20.90 -35.38 7.48
C TYR A 312 -22.14 -36.27 7.64
N LYS A 313 -22.05 -37.50 7.16
CA LYS A 313 -23.07 -38.53 7.36
C LYS A 313 -22.48 -39.58 8.28
N SER A 314 -23.12 -39.83 9.42
CA SER A 314 -22.78 -40.98 10.26
C SER A 314 -23.06 -42.26 9.48
N ASP A 315 -22.07 -43.14 9.35
CA ASP A 315 -22.29 -44.45 8.74
C ASP A 315 -23.25 -45.26 9.62
N ASP A 316 -24.50 -45.38 9.18
CA ASP A 316 -25.61 -46.07 9.85
C ASP A 316 -25.44 -47.62 9.87
N ARG A 317 -24.21 -48.12 9.77
CA ARG A 317 -23.87 -49.55 9.69
C ARG A 317 -22.93 -50.07 10.79
N GLY A 318 -22.67 -49.29 11.84
CA GLY A 318 -21.76 -49.71 12.93
C GLY A 318 -22.36 -49.77 14.33
N ASP A 319 -23.36 -48.94 14.64
CA ASP A 319 -23.55 -48.50 16.02
C ASP A 319 -24.68 -49.19 16.81
N ARG A 320 -24.87 -50.49 16.55
CA ARG A 320 -25.71 -51.36 17.42
C ARG A 320 -24.92 -52.14 18.47
N ASN A 321 -23.61 -51.91 18.59
CA ASN A 321 -22.73 -52.64 19.53
C ASN A 321 -21.90 -51.78 20.49
N SER A 322 -21.95 -50.44 20.44
CA SER A 322 -21.18 -49.57 21.36
C SER A 322 -21.89 -49.29 22.70
N GLU A 323 -23.20 -49.49 22.78
CA GLU A 323 -23.98 -49.33 24.04
C GLU A 323 -23.76 -50.46 25.07
N LYS A 324 -22.98 -51.51 24.76
CA LYS A 324 -22.71 -52.62 25.70
C LYS A 324 -21.29 -52.67 26.27
N SER A 325 -20.39 -51.78 25.87
CA SER A 325 -18.98 -51.81 26.31
C SER A 325 -18.58 -50.73 27.32
N HIS A 326 -19.41 -49.71 27.53
CA HIS A 326 -19.11 -48.63 28.50
C HIS A 326 -19.40 -48.97 29.96
N ASP A 327 -20.09 -50.08 30.25
CA ASP A 327 -20.53 -50.43 31.61
C ASP A 327 -19.58 -51.42 32.34
N LYS A 328 -18.38 -51.69 31.79
CA LYS A 328 -17.46 -52.71 32.35
C LYS A 328 -16.09 -52.22 32.81
N ILE A 329 -15.79 -50.92 32.77
CA ILE A 329 -14.45 -50.41 33.15
C ILE A 329 -14.45 -49.60 34.45
N LEU A 330 -15.61 -49.29 35.05
CA LEU A 330 -15.66 -48.49 36.29
C LEU A 330 -15.60 -49.30 37.61
N ARG A 331 -15.05 -50.52 37.61
CA ARG A 331 -14.87 -51.33 38.85
C ARG A 331 -13.59 -52.18 38.85
N ALA A 332 -12.45 -51.51 38.97
CA ALA A 332 -11.18 -51.99 39.54
C ALA A 332 -10.19 -50.82 39.40
N SER A 333 -9.69 -50.12 40.42
CA SER A 333 -9.17 -50.60 41.69
C SER A 333 -9.02 -49.40 42.63
N ILE A 334 -9.61 -49.51 43.83
CA ILE A 334 -9.23 -48.71 45.01
C ILE A 334 -8.65 -49.70 46.03
N ASN A 335 -7.49 -49.34 46.60
CA ASN A 335 -6.79 -49.87 47.78
C ASN A 335 -5.42 -50.51 47.50
N LYS A 336 -4.33 -49.80 47.83
CA LYS A 336 -3.59 -50.05 49.09
C LYS A 336 -2.49 -49.01 49.34
N THR A 337 -2.35 -48.73 50.63
CA THR A 337 -1.51 -47.80 51.37
C THR A 337 -0.03 -48.21 51.46
N GLU A 338 0.82 -47.18 51.62
CA GLU A 338 2.21 -47.02 52.14
C GLU A 338 2.73 -48.02 53.23
N PRO A 339 4.06 -48.10 53.60
CA PRO A 339 5.00 -46.96 53.85
C PRO A 339 6.55 -47.09 53.69
N ARG A 340 7.20 -45.92 53.47
CA ARG A 340 8.39 -45.26 54.13
C ARG A 340 9.75 -45.97 54.38
N LYS A 341 10.86 -45.27 54.02
CA LYS A 341 12.16 -45.01 54.74
C LYS A 341 13.14 -44.22 53.83
N THR A 342 13.41 -42.90 53.99
CA THR A 342 14.39 -42.14 54.83
C THR A 342 15.91 -42.33 54.59
N ARG A 343 16.54 -41.21 54.19
CA ARG A 343 17.80 -40.54 54.68
C ARG A 343 19.21 -40.99 54.22
N ASP A 344 19.95 -40.05 53.59
CA ASP A 344 21.16 -39.31 54.07
C ASP A 344 21.97 -38.83 52.83
N GLU A 345 22.11 -37.52 52.61
CA GLU A 345 23.24 -36.65 53.01
C GLU A 345 24.62 -37.04 52.43
N ASN A 346 25.14 -36.22 51.51
CA ASN A 346 26.52 -35.71 51.60
C ASN A 346 26.75 -34.48 50.70
N ALA A 347 27.23 -33.43 51.34
CA ALA A 347 27.82 -32.23 50.76
C ALA A 347 29.30 -32.47 50.39
N GLY A 348 29.82 -31.67 49.46
CA GLY A 348 31.25 -31.62 49.17
C GLY A 348 31.56 -30.79 47.92
N GLU A 349 31.98 -29.55 48.15
CA GLU A 349 32.55 -28.59 47.21
C GLU A 349 33.64 -29.19 46.32
N ASN A 350 33.73 -28.72 45.08
CA ASN A 350 34.91 -27.96 44.63
C ASN A 350 34.64 -27.22 43.32
N ASP A 351 34.96 -25.93 43.39
CA ASP A 351 35.28 -25.02 42.30
C ASP A 351 36.10 -25.69 41.20
N ASP A 352 35.75 -25.40 39.94
CA ASP A 352 36.75 -24.91 39.00
C ASP A 352 36.05 -24.13 37.88
N SER A 353 36.19 -22.82 38.01
CA SER A 353 35.93 -21.81 37.00
C SER A 353 36.59 -22.16 35.67
N ASN A 354 35.79 -22.23 34.61
CA ASN A 354 36.25 -21.84 33.28
C ASN A 354 35.18 -21.01 32.59
N ASN A 355 35.30 -19.72 32.86
CA ASN A 355 34.66 -18.63 32.16
C ASN A 355 35.17 -18.60 30.71
N SER A 356 34.41 -19.14 29.78
CA SER A 356 34.45 -18.71 28.39
C SER A 356 33.22 -17.85 28.15
N ASN A 357 33.41 -16.53 28.28
CA ASN A 357 32.56 -15.51 27.70
C ASN A 357 32.25 -15.90 26.25
N VAL A 358 31.06 -16.43 26.03
CA VAL A 358 30.38 -16.30 24.74
C VAL A 358 29.51 -15.08 24.92
N ASP A 359 29.93 -13.98 24.29
CA ASP A 359 29.08 -12.83 24.02
C ASP A 359 27.80 -13.38 23.40
N SER A 360 26.74 -13.47 24.20
CA SER A 360 25.39 -13.50 23.66
C SER A 360 25.16 -12.08 23.16
N ASP A 361 25.50 -11.83 21.89
CA ASP A 361 24.93 -10.72 21.14
C ASP A 361 23.41 -10.89 21.23
N VAL A 362 22.82 -10.22 22.23
CA VAL A 362 21.39 -9.96 22.28
C VAL A 362 21.14 -9.13 21.04
N TYR A 363 20.64 -9.76 19.98
CA TYR A 363 20.09 -9.06 18.84
C TYR A 363 18.92 -8.21 19.38
N ILE A 364 19.22 -6.98 19.76
CA ILE A 364 18.21 -5.96 20.02
C ILE A 364 17.56 -5.70 18.66
N ASN A 365 16.35 -6.21 18.48
CA ASN A 365 15.55 -5.98 17.29
C ASN A 365 15.08 -4.51 17.33
N GLU A 366 15.95 -3.58 16.95
CA GLU A 366 15.69 -2.14 16.92
C GLU A 366 15.36 -1.70 15.49
N TRP A 367 14.27 -0.93 15.35
CA TRP A 367 13.98 -0.19 14.12
C TRP A 367 14.38 1.28 14.24
N ARG A 368 14.97 1.82 13.17
CA ARG A 368 15.34 3.24 13.04
C ARG A 368 14.85 3.77 11.70
N GLY A 369 13.81 4.61 11.72
CA GLY A 369 13.29 5.22 10.51
C GLY A 369 12.63 6.57 10.74
N ASN A 370 12.09 7.14 9.67
CA ASN A 370 11.38 8.42 9.75
C ASN A 370 9.91 8.17 10.09
N ILE A 371 9.32 9.02 10.92
CA ILE A 371 7.88 9.04 11.13
C ILE A 371 7.36 10.46 10.88
N ARG A 372 6.27 10.54 10.11
CA ARG A 372 5.53 11.76 9.81
C ARG A 372 4.10 11.63 10.31
N ILE A 373 3.62 12.62 11.04
CA ILE A 373 2.27 12.68 11.59
C ILE A 373 1.58 13.89 10.98
N GLU A 374 0.63 13.63 10.09
CA GLU A 374 -0.08 14.60 9.28
C GLU A 374 -1.50 14.76 9.82
N GLY A 375 -1.75 15.83 10.58
CA GLY A 375 -3.08 16.16 11.08
C GLY A 375 -3.92 16.93 10.06
N GLN A 376 -5.13 17.30 10.46
CA GLN A 376 -6.14 17.99 9.64
C GLN A 376 -5.58 19.22 8.91
N ASN A 377 -4.91 20.10 9.66
CA ASN A 377 -4.52 21.42 9.17
C ASN A 377 -3.01 21.62 9.09
N SER A 378 -2.23 20.83 9.83
CA SER A 378 -0.78 20.92 9.85
C SER A 378 -0.10 19.58 10.11
N THR A 379 1.14 19.42 9.63
CA THR A 379 2.04 18.37 10.09
C THR A 379 2.27 18.56 11.59
N ILE A 380 1.83 17.60 12.41
CA ILE A 380 1.95 17.62 13.87
C ILE A 380 3.41 17.38 14.24
N TRP A 381 4.03 16.39 13.61
CA TRP A 381 5.42 16.01 13.89
C TRP A 381 6.05 15.30 12.69
N GLU A 382 7.34 15.52 12.44
CA GLU A 382 8.14 14.78 11.46
C GLU A 382 9.57 14.64 12.02
N GLY A 383 10.11 13.42 12.04
CA GLY A 383 11.42 13.17 12.61
C GLY A 383 11.83 11.69 12.56
N LYS A 384 13.01 11.39 13.10
CA LYS A 384 13.52 10.01 13.20
C LYS A 384 13.29 9.47 14.60
N VAL A 385 12.84 8.23 14.69
CA VAL A 385 12.69 7.51 15.97
C VAL A 385 13.53 6.24 15.96
N CYS A 386 13.80 5.74 17.16
CA CYS A 386 14.43 4.45 17.39
C CYS A 386 13.53 3.68 18.34
N VAL A 387 13.06 2.49 17.96
CA VAL A 387 12.10 1.70 18.73
C VAL A 387 12.54 0.24 18.77
N SER A 388 12.37 -0.41 19.91
CA SER A 388 12.55 -1.85 20.12
C SER A 388 11.21 -2.46 20.54
N ASP A 389 11.14 -3.22 21.62
CA ASP A 389 9.89 -3.47 22.32
C ASP A 389 9.28 -2.18 22.91
N SER A 390 7.97 -2.21 23.15
CA SER A 390 7.25 -1.09 23.76
C SER A 390 6.18 -1.56 24.73
N THR A 391 5.84 -0.69 25.70
CA THR A 391 4.68 -0.85 26.56
C THR A 391 3.71 0.28 26.24
N ILE A 392 2.53 -0.07 25.73
CA ILE A 392 1.51 0.87 25.32
C ILE A 392 0.37 0.87 26.34
N THR A 393 0.03 2.06 26.83
CA THR A 393 -1.15 2.26 27.69
C THR A 393 -2.38 2.46 26.80
N ALA A 394 -3.38 1.58 26.93
CA ALA A 394 -4.62 1.66 26.14
C ALA A 394 -5.86 1.45 27.02
N LEU A 395 -6.97 2.09 26.64
CA LEU A 395 -8.29 1.83 27.22
C LEU A 395 -8.81 0.52 26.64
N ASN A 396 -8.97 -0.51 27.46
CA ASN A 396 -9.58 -1.76 27.05
C ASN A 396 -11.09 -1.55 26.89
N GLU A 397 -11.61 -1.76 25.68
CA GLU A 397 -13.02 -1.52 25.38
C GLU A 397 -13.96 -2.44 26.18
N SER A 398 -13.53 -3.68 26.42
CA SER A 398 -14.36 -4.68 27.11
C SER A 398 -14.37 -4.50 28.63
N SER A 399 -13.24 -4.13 29.25
CA SER A 399 -13.17 -3.88 30.70
C SER A 399 -13.56 -2.44 31.08
N GLY A 400 -13.39 -1.49 30.16
CA GLY A 400 -13.52 -0.06 30.42
C GLY A 400 -12.36 0.52 31.24
N GLU A 401 -11.31 -0.27 31.51
CA GLU A 401 -10.15 0.14 32.29
C GLU A 401 -8.96 0.47 31.40
N THR A 402 -8.06 1.32 31.90
CA THR A 402 -6.79 1.61 31.23
C THR A 402 -5.76 0.57 31.65
N GLU A 403 -5.20 -0.14 30.68
CA GLU A 403 -4.30 -1.28 30.87
C GLU A 403 -2.98 -1.05 30.10
N GLU A 404 -1.91 -1.72 30.52
CA GLU A 404 -0.62 -1.71 29.84
C GLU A 404 -0.45 -2.97 28.99
N TYR A 405 -0.06 -2.78 27.72
CA TYR A 405 0.14 -3.85 26.76
C TYR A 405 1.60 -3.88 26.31
N TYR A 406 2.25 -5.03 26.51
CA TYR A 406 3.63 -5.24 26.08
C TYR A 406 3.69 -5.75 24.64
N ILE A 407 4.43 -5.05 23.79
CA ILE A 407 4.66 -5.39 22.39
C ILE A 407 6.14 -5.76 22.25
N PRO A 408 6.49 -7.04 22.05
CA PRO A 408 7.87 -7.53 22.17
C PRO A 408 8.74 -7.31 20.92
N TYR A 409 8.40 -6.33 20.08
CA TYR A 409 9.09 -6.03 18.81
C TYR A 409 8.85 -4.57 18.37
N PRO A 410 9.69 -4.02 17.48
CA PRO A 410 9.55 -2.66 16.95
C PRO A 410 8.27 -2.51 16.15
N SER A 411 7.21 -2.04 16.79
CA SER A 411 5.90 -1.87 16.14
C SER A 411 5.68 -0.46 15.62
N VAL A 412 4.74 -0.30 14.67
CA VAL A 412 4.27 1.03 14.23
C VAL A 412 3.70 1.84 15.40
N LEU A 413 2.98 1.19 16.31
CA LEU A 413 2.44 1.84 17.49
C LEU A 413 3.54 2.23 18.49
N GLY A 414 4.58 1.40 18.65
CA GLY A 414 5.78 1.77 19.39
C GLY A 414 6.51 2.97 18.77
N ALA A 415 6.59 3.03 17.43
CA ALA A 415 7.17 4.18 16.73
C ALA A 415 6.37 5.47 16.95
N LEU A 416 5.04 5.39 17.02
CA LEU A 416 4.17 6.52 17.39
C LEU A 416 4.41 6.96 18.84
N ASP A 417 4.56 6.01 19.77
CA ASP A 417 4.85 6.29 21.17
C ASP A 417 6.19 7.01 21.34
N GLU A 418 7.23 6.57 20.64
CA GLU A 418 8.53 7.25 20.61
C GLU A 418 8.44 8.65 19.99
N ALA A 419 7.68 8.81 18.91
CA ALA A 419 7.42 10.11 18.32
C ALA A 419 6.69 11.05 19.30
N SER A 420 5.73 10.52 20.07
CA SER A 420 4.99 11.27 21.10
C SER A 420 5.93 11.77 22.20
N LYS A 421 6.81 10.91 22.72
CA LYS A 421 7.81 11.28 23.74
C LYS A 421 8.77 12.37 23.24
N GLN A 422 9.26 12.24 22.01
CA GLN A 422 10.18 13.22 21.42
C GLN A 422 9.50 14.52 21.00
N GLY A 423 8.26 14.43 20.51
CA GLY A 423 7.48 15.55 20.00
C GLY A 423 6.68 16.31 21.04
N GLY A 424 6.48 15.74 22.23
CA GLY A 424 5.72 16.36 23.32
C GLY A 424 4.22 16.50 23.02
N PHE A 425 3.66 15.65 22.15
CA PHE A 425 2.22 15.59 21.87
C PHE A 425 1.60 14.36 22.52
N SER A 426 0.33 14.45 22.92
CA SER A 426 -0.41 13.30 23.48
C SER A 426 -1.03 12.45 22.38
N TYR A 427 -1.25 11.17 22.67
CA TYR A 427 -2.10 10.29 21.88
C TYR A 427 -2.94 9.42 22.83
N SER A 428 -4.02 8.82 22.32
CA SER A 428 -4.78 7.83 23.08
C SER A 428 -5.12 6.62 22.22
N VAL A 429 -5.17 5.45 22.84
CA VAL A 429 -5.40 4.18 22.19
C VAL A 429 -6.54 3.47 22.90
N VAL A 430 -7.40 2.82 22.12
CA VAL A 430 -8.41 1.89 22.60
C VAL A 430 -8.00 0.50 22.14
N TYR A 431 -7.92 -0.45 23.05
CA TYR A 431 -7.69 -1.85 22.72
C TYR A 431 -9.04 -2.56 22.58
N TYR A 432 -9.22 -3.28 21.48
CA TYR A 432 -10.40 -4.09 21.17
C TYR A 432 -10.04 -5.57 21.26
N PRO A 433 -10.30 -6.25 22.40
CA PRO A 433 -9.96 -7.66 22.58
C PRO A 433 -10.63 -8.58 21.55
N SER A 434 -11.82 -8.22 21.06
CA SER A 434 -12.57 -8.97 20.05
C SER A 434 -11.79 -9.13 18.73
N TRP A 435 -10.98 -8.14 18.38
CA TRP A 435 -10.20 -8.09 17.13
C TRP A 435 -8.70 -8.20 17.35
N ASP A 436 -8.26 -8.30 18.61
CA ASP A 436 -6.85 -8.18 19.02
C ASP A 436 -6.20 -6.96 18.31
N ALA A 437 -6.82 -5.80 18.49
CA ALA A 437 -6.49 -4.61 17.71
C ALA A 437 -6.41 -3.37 18.58
N PHE A 438 -5.36 -2.57 18.31
CA PHE A 438 -5.20 -1.24 18.88
C PHE A 438 -5.74 -0.20 17.90
N TYR A 439 -6.73 0.55 18.36
CA TYR A 439 -7.27 1.70 17.64
C TYR A 439 -6.67 2.97 18.22
N VAL A 440 -5.87 3.68 17.42
CA VAL A 440 -5.36 5.00 17.80
C VAL A 440 -6.50 5.99 17.68
N LYS A 441 -7.04 6.39 18.83
CA LYS A 441 -8.23 7.23 18.93
C LYS A 441 -7.91 8.71 18.80
N THR A 442 -6.80 9.17 19.36
CA THR A 442 -6.40 10.57 19.22
C THR A 442 -4.90 10.71 19.01
N ILE A 443 -4.48 11.72 18.26
CA ILE A 443 -3.10 12.21 18.21
C ILE A 443 -3.15 13.74 18.26
N ALA A 444 -2.39 14.34 19.18
CA ALA A 444 -2.35 15.78 19.45
C ALA A 444 -3.73 16.45 19.65
N GLY A 445 -4.71 15.69 20.16
CA GLY A 445 -6.07 16.18 20.42
C GLY A 445 -7.04 16.09 19.23
N GLU A 446 -6.57 15.76 18.02
CA GLU A 446 -7.45 15.42 16.90
C GLU A 446 -7.93 13.97 17.06
N SER A 447 -9.25 13.78 17.00
CA SER A 447 -9.91 12.52 17.35
C SER A 447 -10.47 11.78 16.16
N ASP A 448 -10.40 10.45 16.25
CA ASP A 448 -10.89 9.49 15.28
C ASP A 448 -10.21 9.65 13.90
N TRP A 449 -10.44 8.73 12.97
CA TRP A 449 -9.97 8.84 11.57
C TRP A 449 -8.45 8.85 11.31
N TRP A 450 -7.66 8.27 12.22
CA TRP A 450 -6.23 8.07 12.03
C TRP A 450 -5.93 6.83 11.20
N HIS A 451 -5.18 7.03 10.12
CA HIS A 451 -4.66 5.96 9.27
C HIS A 451 -3.15 5.93 9.36
N TYR A 452 -2.54 4.78 9.06
CA TYR A 452 -1.10 4.69 8.94
C TYR A 452 -0.65 3.99 7.65
N TRP A 453 0.52 4.38 7.17
CA TRP A 453 1.23 3.76 6.06
C TRP A 453 2.65 3.45 6.48
N VAL A 454 3.20 2.38 5.92
CA VAL A 454 4.64 2.05 5.99
C VAL A 454 5.17 2.09 4.57
N ASP A 455 6.12 2.98 4.29
CA ASP A 455 6.66 3.25 2.95
C ASP A 455 5.57 3.54 1.90
N TYR A 456 4.56 4.33 2.30
CA TYR A 456 3.33 4.62 1.53
C TYR A 456 2.50 3.37 1.17
N THR A 457 2.75 2.21 1.76
CA THR A 457 1.83 1.08 1.69
C THR A 457 0.89 1.15 2.88
N LEU A 458 -0.43 1.12 2.66
CA LEU A 458 -1.44 1.07 3.72
C LEU A 458 -1.62 -0.39 4.15
N PRO A 459 -1.10 -0.82 5.32
CA PRO A 459 -1.18 -2.22 5.70
C PRO A 459 -2.49 -2.53 6.42
N MET A 460 -3.07 -3.70 6.12
CA MET A 460 -4.28 -4.21 6.78
C MET A 460 -3.94 -5.01 8.05
N ILE A 461 -3.05 -4.46 8.86
CA ILE A 461 -2.59 -5.02 10.14
C ILE A 461 -2.79 -3.93 11.19
N GLY A 462 -3.14 -4.28 12.43
CA GLY A 462 -3.21 -3.28 13.50
C GLY A 462 -1.84 -2.66 13.77
N ALA A 463 -1.77 -1.37 14.11
CA ALA A 463 -0.49 -0.68 14.31
C ALA A 463 0.38 -1.31 15.43
N GLY A 464 -0.24 -1.97 16.41
CA GLY A 464 0.48 -2.73 17.45
C GLY A 464 1.01 -4.09 16.98
N HIS A 465 0.52 -4.61 15.84
CA HIS A 465 0.86 -5.91 15.27
C HIS A 465 1.77 -5.82 14.04
N TYR A 466 1.97 -4.63 13.48
CA TYR A 466 2.90 -4.44 12.37
C TYR A 466 4.33 -4.32 12.89
N GLU A 467 5.13 -5.35 12.67
CA GLU A 467 6.56 -5.36 12.97
C GLU A 467 7.35 -4.59 11.89
N LEU A 468 8.07 -3.56 12.33
CA LEU A 468 8.97 -2.76 11.51
C LEU A 468 10.32 -3.45 11.41
N THR A 469 10.81 -3.58 10.18
CA THR A 469 12.11 -4.20 9.89
C THR A 469 13.08 -3.19 9.30
N GLU A 470 14.35 -3.56 9.16
CA GLU A 470 15.37 -2.73 8.51
C GLU A 470 15.02 -2.32 7.06
N ASN A 471 14.09 -3.02 6.41
CA ASN A 471 13.63 -2.70 5.06
C ASN A 471 12.59 -1.56 5.05
N ASN A 472 12.05 -1.17 6.21
CA ASN A 472 11.07 -0.10 6.31
C ASN A 472 11.77 1.23 6.57
N GLU A 473 11.55 2.22 5.71
CA GLU A 473 12.23 3.51 5.76
C GLU A 473 11.40 4.59 6.47
N GLU A 474 10.08 4.56 6.28
CA GLU A 474 9.18 5.56 6.82
C GLU A 474 7.81 5.04 7.28
N VAL A 475 7.28 5.68 8.31
CA VAL A 475 5.92 5.54 8.80
C VAL A 475 5.19 6.88 8.61
N LEU A 476 4.01 6.86 7.99
CA LEU A 476 3.11 8.01 7.92
C LEU A 476 1.89 7.73 8.76
N TRP A 477 1.59 8.56 9.76
CA TRP A 477 0.27 8.68 10.36
C TRP A 477 -0.45 9.84 9.70
N GLY A 478 -1.65 9.61 9.18
CA GLY A 478 -2.42 10.63 8.46
C GLY A 478 -3.87 10.67 8.91
N TYR A 479 -4.33 11.86 9.27
CA TYR A 479 -5.74 12.12 9.55
C TYR A 479 -6.52 12.25 8.24
N LEU A 480 -7.58 11.46 8.10
CA LEU A 480 -8.52 11.60 6.99
C LEU A 480 -9.87 10.98 7.35
N GLU A 481 -10.93 11.80 7.35
CA GLU A 481 -12.33 11.41 7.60
C GLU A 481 -12.94 10.60 6.44
N SER A 482 -12.30 9.48 6.14
CA SER A 482 -12.67 8.55 5.08
C SER A 482 -12.17 7.17 5.45
N TRP A 483 -12.98 6.15 5.15
CA TRP A 483 -12.55 4.75 5.23
C TRP A 483 -11.64 4.36 4.06
N THR A 484 -11.68 5.10 2.94
CA THR A 484 -10.75 4.95 1.83
C THR A 484 -9.63 5.98 1.98
N ALA A 485 -8.55 5.56 2.63
CA ALA A 485 -7.43 6.44 2.94
C ALA A 485 -6.40 6.46 1.82
N HIS A 486 -6.22 7.64 1.22
CA HIS A 486 -5.18 7.91 0.24
C HIS A 486 -4.21 8.94 0.78
N ALA A 487 -2.95 8.89 0.33
CA ALA A 487 -1.92 9.82 0.75
C ALA A 487 -1.26 10.46 -0.46
N LEU A 488 -1.17 11.80 -0.45
CA LEU A 488 -0.43 12.50 -1.49
C LEU A 488 1.07 12.37 -1.28
N ARG A 489 1.75 12.21 -2.41
CA ARG A 489 3.19 12.29 -2.57
C ARG A 489 3.48 13.44 -3.54
N ILE A 490 4.63 14.06 -3.33
CA ILE A 490 5.04 15.23 -4.12
C ILE A 490 6.52 15.12 -4.46
N LYS A 491 6.86 15.46 -5.69
CA LYS A 491 8.24 15.63 -6.14
C LYS A 491 8.38 16.91 -6.95
N THR A 492 9.59 17.46 -6.95
CA THR A 492 9.98 18.56 -7.83
C THR A 492 10.99 18.06 -8.85
N SER A 493 10.91 18.55 -10.08
CA SER A 493 11.94 18.28 -11.09
C SER A 493 13.30 18.87 -10.70
N LYS A 494 13.29 19.92 -9.88
CA LYS A 494 14.48 20.58 -9.31
C LYS A 494 14.21 21.11 -7.91
N ASN A 495 15.11 20.83 -6.97
CA ASN A 495 15.03 21.37 -5.60
C ASN A 495 15.82 22.69 -5.47
N THR A 496 16.55 23.08 -6.52
CA THR A 496 17.23 24.37 -6.64
C THR A 496 16.97 24.91 -8.04
N VAL A 497 16.41 26.12 -8.11
CA VAL A 497 16.04 26.79 -9.37
C VAL A 497 16.59 28.21 -9.38
N LYS A 498 16.82 28.77 -10.56
CA LYS A 498 17.17 30.17 -10.75
C LYS A 498 15.89 31.01 -10.67
N ARG A 499 16.03 32.32 -10.43
CA ARG A 499 14.88 33.25 -10.54
C ARG A 499 14.21 33.10 -11.90
N SER A 500 12.89 32.96 -11.89
CA SER A 500 12.04 32.78 -13.07
C SER A 500 12.36 31.54 -13.91
N GLU A 501 13.22 30.63 -13.43
CA GLU A 501 13.40 29.33 -14.07
C GLU A 501 12.18 28.46 -13.79
N GLU A 502 11.67 27.83 -14.85
CA GLU A 502 10.58 26.88 -14.75
C GLU A 502 11.04 25.56 -14.12
N PHE A 503 10.22 25.07 -13.21
CA PHE A 503 10.32 23.73 -12.67
C PHE A 503 8.92 23.14 -12.55
N THR A 504 8.87 21.81 -12.51
CA THR A 504 7.61 21.08 -12.46
C THR A 504 7.48 20.48 -11.07
N VAL A 505 6.33 20.66 -10.45
CA VAL A 505 5.89 19.89 -9.30
C VAL A 505 4.97 18.80 -9.83
N THR A 506 5.25 17.55 -9.46
CA THR A 506 4.38 16.41 -9.76
C THR A 506 3.78 15.90 -8.46
N VAL A 507 2.46 15.76 -8.45
CA VAL A 507 1.68 15.17 -7.36
C VAL A 507 1.17 13.82 -7.81
N TYR A 508 1.34 12.82 -6.94
CA TYR A 508 0.91 11.46 -7.17
C TYR A 508 0.37 10.87 -5.88
N ASN A 509 -0.41 9.80 -5.97
CA ASN A 509 -0.91 9.08 -4.81
C ASN A 509 0.15 8.12 -4.26
N GLU A 510 -0.21 7.38 -3.21
CA GLU A 510 0.63 6.37 -2.58
C GLU A 510 1.18 5.33 -3.57
N SER A 511 0.39 4.99 -4.59
CA SER A 511 0.71 4.04 -5.66
C SER A 511 1.49 4.64 -6.84
N LEU A 512 2.07 5.84 -6.69
CA LEU A 512 2.79 6.56 -7.73
C LEU A 512 1.94 6.95 -8.96
N SER A 513 0.62 6.91 -8.86
CA SER A 513 -0.28 7.34 -9.94
C SER A 513 -0.47 8.87 -9.89
N PRO A 514 -0.45 9.56 -11.03
CA PRO A 514 -0.62 11.01 -11.07
C PRO A 514 -1.98 11.43 -10.51
N VAL A 515 -2.02 12.56 -9.81
CA VAL A 515 -3.26 13.09 -9.22
C VAL A 515 -3.59 14.43 -9.88
N GLU A 516 -4.59 14.43 -10.76
CA GLU A 516 -5.16 15.63 -11.38
C GLU A 516 -5.88 16.51 -10.35
N ASN A 517 -5.91 17.82 -10.56
CA ASN A 517 -6.66 18.79 -9.74
C ASN A 517 -6.29 18.75 -8.24
N ALA A 518 -5.06 18.34 -7.91
CA ALA A 518 -4.50 18.56 -6.58
C ALA A 518 -4.02 20.02 -6.46
N VAL A 519 -4.23 20.62 -5.30
CA VAL A 519 -3.81 22.00 -5.03
C VAL A 519 -2.39 21.99 -4.49
N VAL A 520 -1.45 22.55 -5.24
CA VAL A 520 -0.05 22.76 -4.85
C VAL A 520 0.08 24.15 -4.22
N TYR A 521 0.52 24.18 -2.96
CA TYR A 521 0.71 25.38 -2.16
C TYR A 521 2.17 25.84 -2.19
N ILE A 522 2.38 27.13 -2.44
CA ILE A 522 3.69 27.79 -2.35
C ILE A 522 3.52 29.13 -1.62
N GLY A 523 3.84 29.16 -0.33
CA GLY A 523 3.52 30.33 0.49
C GLY A 523 2.01 30.52 0.57
N SER A 524 1.50 31.67 0.10
CA SER A 524 0.06 31.98 0.04
C SER A 524 -0.55 31.76 -1.36
N SER A 525 0.19 31.15 -2.29
CA SER A 525 -0.25 30.93 -3.66
C SER A 525 -0.62 29.46 -3.88
N GLU A 526 -1.67 29.25 -4.68
CA GLU A 526 -2.26 27.95 -4.97
C GLU A 526 -2.24 27.69 -6.48
N TYR A 527 -1.93 26.45 -6.87
CA TYR A 527 -1.90 26.03 -8.26
C TYR A 527 -2.48 24.63 -8.41
N LEU A 528 -3.22 24.37 -9.48
CA LEU A 528 -3.81 23.04 -9.75
C LEU A 528 -2.92 22.21 -10.66
N THR A 529 -2.85 20.91 -10.39
CA THR A 529 -2.19 19.94 -11.27
C THR A 529 -3.06 19.56 -12.46
N ASP A 530 -2.42 19.30 -13.60
CA ASP A 530 -3.03 18.77 -14.82
C ASP A 530 -3.32 17.26 -14.73
N GLU A 531 -3.84 16.66 -15.82
CA GLU A 531 -4.18 15.23 -15.92
C GLU A 531 -2.99 14.29 -15.65
N ASN A 532 -1.76 14.77 -15.80
CA ASN A 532 -0.53 14.05 -15.53
C ASN A 532 0.00 14.31 -14.12
N GLY A 533 -0.81 14.96 -13.26
CA GLY A 533 -0.43 15.33 -11.90
C GLY A 533 0.62 16.43 -11.86
N ASN A 534 0.85 17.16 -12.94
CA ASN A 534 1.93 18.15 -13.04
C ASN A 534 1.42 19.58 -12.92
N VAL A 535 2.26 20.43 -12.35
CA VAL A 535 2.12 21.89 -12.47
C VAL A 535 3.50 22.49 -12.72
N THR A 536 3.58 23.38 -13.73
CA THR A 536 4.82 24.10 -14.05
C THR A 536 4.79 25.49 -13.42
N LEU A 537 5.85 25.81 -12.70
CA LEU A 537 5.94 26.96 -11.81
C LEU A 537 7.23 27.73 -12.09
N SER A 538 7.19 29.04 -11.88
CA SER A 538 8.39 29.89 -11.88
C SER A 538 8.33 30.90 -10.73
N LEU A 539 9.44 31.03 -9.99
CA LEU A 539 9.50 31.85 -8.79
C LEU A 539 10.42 33.06 -9.02
N SER A 540 9.87 34.26 -8.84
CA SER A 540 10.55 35.51 -9.20
C SER A 540 11.37 36.10 -8.07
N ALA A 541 11.19 35.70 -6.80
CA ALA A 541 11.97 36.21 -5.67
C ALA A 541 12.97 35.16 -5.16
N LYS A 542 14.13 35.62 -4.66
CA LYS A 542 15.12 34.76 -4.00
C LYS A 542 14.55 34.32 -2.66
N GLY A 543 14.70 33.05 -2.33
CA GLY A 543 14.31 32.52 -1.04
C GLY A 543 14.16 31.01 -1.06
N ASP A 544 13.84 30.47 0.11
CA ASP A 544 13.48 29.08 0.30
C ASP A 544 11.96 28.99 0.36
N TYR A 545 11.38 28.21 -0.54
CA TYR A 545 9.94 28.07 -0.68
C TYR A 545 9.55 26.65 -0.25
N LYS A 546 8.73 26.55 0.81
CA LYS A 546 8.11 25.29 1.20
C LYS A 546 6.91 25.04 0.29
N ILE A 547 6.91 23.88 -0.36
CA ILE A 547 5.88 23.43 -1.29
C ILE A 547 5.26 22.15 -0.73
N TYR A 548 3.94 22.05 -0.80
CA TYR A 548 3.18 20.83 -0.47
C TYR A 548 1.90 20.79 -1.30
N ALA A 549 1.18 19.67 -1.26
CA ALA A 549 -0.05 19.47 -2.00
C ALA A 549 -1.18 18.95 -1.11
N GLU A 550 -2.39 19.43 -1.35
CA GLU A 550 -3.62 18.98 -0.71
C GLU A 550 -4.68 18.65 -1.76
N LYS A 551 -5.58 17.72 -1.43
CA LYS A 551 -6.76 17.38 -2.22
C LYS A 551 -7.78 16.72 -1.31
N ASN A 552 -9.06 17.07 -1.46
CA ASN A 552 -10.14 16.41 -0.72
C ASN A 552 -10.08 14.89 -0.94
N GLY A 553 -10.20 14.12 0.14
CA GLY A 553 -10.10 12.66 0.12
C GLY A 553 -8.66 12.13 0.20
N TYR A 554 -7.66 12.98 0.42
CA TYR A 554 -6.27 12.57 0.59
C TYR A 554 -5.62 13.21 1.82
N VAL A 555 -4.73 12.46 2.47
CA VAL A 555 -3.76 12.99 3.42
C VAL A 555 -2.76 13.89 2.67
N ARG A 556 -2.48 15.06 3.24
CA ARG A 556 -1.55 16.05 2.66
C ARG A 556 -0.16 15.46 2.40
N SER A 557 0.47 15.91 1.31
CA SER A 557 1.85 15.53 0.99
C SER A 557 2.89 16.18 1.91
N ARG A 558 4.08 15.58 1.96
CA ARG A 558 5.19 16.15 2.73
C ARG A 558 5.57 17.53 2.21
N LYS A 559 6.13 18.37 3.07
CA LYS A 559 6.68 19.67 2.66
C LYS A 559 8.07 19.48 2.06
N ILE A 560 8.24 19.89 0.80
CA ILE A 560 9.54 19.96 0.12
C ILE A 560 10.02 21.41 0.04
N THR A 561 11.32 21.65 0.13
CA THR A 561 11.88 23.01 0.02
C THR A 561 12.53 23.19 -1.35
N VAL A 562 12.12 24.23 -2.07
CA VAL A 562 12.74 24.66 -3.31
C VAL A 562 13.55 25.94 -3.06
N HIS A 563 14.84 25.89 -3.40
CA HIS A 563 15.77 26.99 -3.22
C HIS A 563 15.86 27.83 -4.48
N VAL A 564 15.40 29.08 -4.44
CA VAL A 564 15.50 30.01 -5.57
C VAL A 564 16.78 30.82 -5.47
N LYS A 565 17.77 30.52 -6.31
CA LYS A 565 19.07 31.20 -6.39
C LYS A 565 19.05 32.37 -7.36
N LYS A 566 19.94 33.35 -7.14
CA LYS A 566 20.24 34.37 -8.16
C LYS A 566 21.00 33.72 -9.32
N LEU A 567 20.64 34.09 -10.55
CA LEU A 567 21.33 33.61 -11.76
C LEU A 567 22.72 34.26 -11.92
N VAL A 568 22.84 35.52 -11.50
CA VAL A 568 24.08 36.28 -11.40
C VAL A 568 24.15 36.90 -10.01
N GLU A 569 25.28 36.76 -9.33
CA GLU A 569 25.51 37.34 -8.01
C GLU A 569 26.90 37.96 -7.93
N ILE A 570 26.98 39.21 -7.47
CA ILE A 570 28.23 39.85 -7.09
C ILE A 570 28.71 39.18 -5.79
N ALA A 571 29.54 38.15 -5.94
CA ALA A 571 30.11 37.39 -4.83
C ALA A 571 31.16 38.20 -4.08
N ARG A 572 31.82 39.12 -4.78
CA ARG A 572 32.79 40.06 -4.19
C ARG A 572 32.60 41.46 -4.78
N PRO A 573 32.47 42.50 -3.94
CA PRO A 573 32.51 42.49 -2.47
C PRO A 573 31.25 41.89 -1.81
N VAL A 574 31.41 41.15 -0.70
CA VAL A 574 30.29 40.77 0.19
C VAL A 574 29.78 41.95 1.00
N ASP A 575 28.53 41.86 1.47
CA ASP A 575 27.89 42.89 2.29
C ASP A 575 28.55 43.01 3.67
N ASN A 576 28.39 44.16 4.31
CA ASN A 576 28.90 44.47 5.66
C ASN A 576 30.40 44.20 5.82
N ALA A 577 31.20 44.72 4.89
CA ALA A 577 32.63 44.46 4.82
C ALA A 577 33.46 45.67 4.38
N VAL A 578 34.67 45.75 4.93
CA VAL A 578 35.70 46.71 4.51
C VAL A 578 36.79 45.96 3.74
N TYR A 579 37.10 46.44 2.54
CA TYR A 579 38.19 45.95 1.71
C TYR A 579 39.31 46.97 1.64
N VAL A 580 40.56 46.53 1.84
CA VAL A 580 41.77 47.35 1.71
C VAL A 580 42.70 46.65 0.74
N TRP A 581 43.12 47.33 -0.34
CA TRP A 581 44.01 46.78 -1.38
C TRP A 581 43.63 45.38 -1.85
N ASN A 582 42.35 45.20 -2.20
CA ASN A 582 41.79 43.92 -2.62
C ASN A 582 41.89 42.80 -1.57
N LYS A 583 41.83 43.12 -0.26
CA LYS A 583 41.71 42.12 0.81
C LYS A 583 40.57 42.50 1.76
N LYS A 584 39.70 41.55 2.08
CA LYS A 584 38.65 41.71 3.09
C LYS A 584 39.28 41.83 4.47
N THR A 585 38.91 42.83 5.23
CA THR A 585 39.36 43.03 6.63
C THR A 585 38.31 42.50 7.61
N ARG A 586 38.67 42.46 8.90
CA ARG A 586 37.76 42.08 10.01
C ARG A 586 37.04 43.29 10.63
N ILE A 587 37.18 44.48 10.04
CA ILE A 587 36.59 45.70 10.60
C ILE A 587 35.07 45.63 10.41
N PRO A 588 34.27 45.74 11.48
CA PRO A 588 32.83 45.77 11.38
C PRO A 588 32.39 47.09 10.72
N TYR A 589 31.59 46.99 9.67
CA TYR A 589 31.07 48.14 8.93
C TYR A 589 29.70 47.78 8.37
N HIS A 590 28.74 48.70 8.50
CA HIS A 590 27.40 48.54 7.94
C HIS A 590 27.39 49.08 6.51
N GLY A 591 27.32 48.20 5.51
CA GLY A 591 27.53 48.52 4.10
C GLY A 591 28.86 48.00 3.55
N ILE A 592 29.32 48.55 2.41
CA ILE A 592 30.54 48.09 1.73
C ILE A 592 31.49 49.27 1.54
N LEU A 593 32.67 49.20 2.18
CA LEU A 593 33.73 50.21 2.04
C LEU A 593 34.94 49.60 1.32
N ILE A 594 35.40 50.26 0.26
CA ILE A 594 36.54 49.82 -0.55
C ILE A 594 37.62 50.90 -0.50
N LEU A 595 38.80 50.53 0.00
CA LEU A 595 40.00 51.37 0.09
C LEU A 595 41.07 50.81 -0.87
N GLY A 596 41.25 51.45 -2.02
CA GLY A 596 42.14 51.00 -3.10
C GLY A 596 41.43 50.12 -4.14
N PRO A 597 42.18 49.43 -5.03
CA PRO A 597 41.61 48.56 -6.06
C PRO A 597 40.95 47.31 -5.45
N ILE A 598 39.94 46.78 -6.14
CA ILE A 598 39.26 45.53 -5.79
C ILE A 598 38.89 44.75 -7.06
N ASP A 599 38.99 43.42 -6.98
CA ASP A 599 38.42 42.53 -7.99
C ASP A 599 36.94 42.27 -7.66
N ILE A 600 36.07 42.64 -8.58
CA ILE A 600 34.65 42.32 -8.55
C ILE A 600 34.51 40.93 -9.12
N GLU A 601 34.15 39.96 -8.28
CA GLU A 601 34.00 38.56 -8.65
C GLU A 601 32.51 38.25 -8.74
N VAL A 602 32.12 37.65 -9.85
CA VAL A 602 30.72 37.31 -10.14
C VAL A 602 30.56 35.81 -10.13
N LYS A 603 29.63 35.32 -9.33
CA LYS A 603 29.16 33.95 -9.41
C LYS A 603 28.02 33.88 -10.41
N THR A 604 28.18 33.00 -11.38
CA THR A 604 27.16 32.66 -12.37
C THR A 604 26.92 31.16 -12.34
N ILE A 605 25.85 30.75 -12.98
CA ILE A 605 25.59 29.37 -13.41
C ILE A 605 26.45 29.04 -14.65
N ASP A 606 26.52 27.76 -15.06
CA ASP A 606 27.45 27.27 -16.10
C ASP A 606 27.14 27.77 -17.53
N ASP A 607 25.95 28.34 -17.77
CA ASP A 607 25.45 28.69 -19.13
C ASP A 607 25.56 30.17 -19.52
N VAL A 608 26.37 30.96 -18.80
CA VAL A 608 26.58 32.39 -19.11
C VAL A 608 27.73 32.56 -20.09
N GLU A 609 27.48 33.24 -21.22
CA GLU A 609 28.48 33.54 -22.26
C GLU A 609 29.31 34.76 -21.88
N LYS A 610 28.66 35.80 -21.35
CA LYS A 610 29.33 37.03 -20.95
C LYS A 610 28.67 37.72 -19.77
N VAL A 611 29.49 38.43 -19.01
CA VAL A 611 29.07 39.34 -17.95
C VAL A 611 29.56 40.75 -18.25
N GLU A 612 28.63 41.69 -18.29
CA GLU A 612 28.93 43.12 -18.41
C GLU A 612 28.93 43.78 -17.04
N PHE A 613 29.96 44.55 -16.73
CA PHE A 613 30.17 45.27 -15.47
C PHE A 613 29.93 46.76 -15.67
N TYR A 614 29.11 47.34 -14.81
CA TYR A 614 28.68 48.73 -14.87
C TYR A 614 28.97 49.44 -13.55
N ILE A 615 29.38 50.71 -13.65
CA ILE A 615 29.46 51.64 -12.51
C ILE A 615 28.50 52.80 -12.75
N ASN A 616 27.56 53.02 -11.83
CA ASN A 616 26.52 54.05 -11.95
C ASN A 616 25.77 53.98 -13.29
N ASN A 617 25.39 52.78 -13.71
CA ASN A 617 24.76 52.45 -15.00
C ASN A 617 25.60 52.73 -16.26
N LYS A 618 26.87 53.11 -16.14
CA LYS A 618 27.82 53.20 -17.27
C LYS A 618 28.57 51.88 -17.42
N LEU A 619 28.59 51.30 -18.62
CA LEU A 619 29.35 50.08 -18.92
C LEU A 619 30.86 50.37 -18.79
N GLU A 620 31.56 49.56 -18.00
CA GLU A 620 33.00 49.67 -17.77
C GLU A 620 33.77 48.50 -18.37
N TYR A 621 33.22 47.29 -18.33
CA TYR A 621 33.90 46.10 -18.86
C TYR A 621 32.92 45.00 -19.26
N THR A 622 33.32 44.17 -20.22
CA THR A 622 32.60 42.96 -20.61
C THR A 622 33.58 41.79 -20.52
N ASP A 623 33.26 40.81 -19.69
CA ASP A 623 34.03 39.59 -19.52
C ASP A 623 33.31 38.44 -20.22
N THR A 624 34.03 37.68 -21.04
CA THR A 624 33.52 36.51 -21.77
C THR A 624 34.20 35.22 -21.33
N GLN A 625 35.08 35.25 -20.32
CA GLN A 625 35.82 34.09 -19.85
C GLN A 625 35.51 33.81 -18.38
N GLN A 626 35.08 32.58 -18.10
CA GLN A 626 34.91 32.13 -16.72
C GLN A 626 36.27 31.87 -16.06
N PRO A 627 36.44 32.19 -14.76
CA PRO A 627 35.48 32.86 -13.89
C PRO A 627 35.37 34.37 -14.17
N PHE A 628 34.13 34.88 -14.23
CA PHE A 628 33.88 36.29 -14.55
C PHE A 628 34.36 37.24 -13.45
N LYS A 629 35.30 38.11 -13.81
CA LYS A 629 35.91 39.06 -12.87
C LYS A 629 36.31 40.36 -13.55
N TRP A 630 36.18 41.46 -12.82
CA TRP A 630 36.66 42.76 -13.28
C TRP A 630 37.29 43.55 -12.15
N ARG A 631 38.45 44.17 -12.42
CA ARG A 631 39.17 44.96 -11.41
C ARG A 631 38.71 46.42 -11.43
N LEU A 632 38.01 46.83 -10.38
CA LEU A 632 37.72 48.24 -10.11
C LEU A 632 38.98 48.93 -9.59
N ASN A 633 39.58 49.78 -10.43
CA ASN A 633 40.83 50.49 -10.13
C ASN A 633 40.78 51.96 -10.57
N GLN A 634 39.59 52.58 -10.58
CA GLN A 634 39.45 53.99 -10.93
C GLN A 634 39.78 54.89 -9.74
N LYS A 635 40.30 56.10 -10.01
CA LYS A 635 40.52 57.12 -8.97
C LYS A 635 39.18 57.57 -8.38
N SER A 636 39.04 57.51 -7.05
CA SER A 636 37.80 57.88 -6.35
C SER A 636 38.11 58.46 -4.97
N PHE A 637 37.28 59.38 -4.48
CA PHE A 637 37.42 59.99 -3.15
C PHE A 637 36.12 59.88 -2.36
N PHE A 638 36.00 58.84 -1.53
CA PHE A 638 34.80 58.53 -0.72
C PHE A 638 33.46 58.62 -1.48
N LYS A 639 33.47 58.26 -2.76
CA LYS A 639 32.29 58.37 -3.61
C LYS A 639 31.40 57.14 -3.40
N LYS A 640 30.11 57.36 -3.16
CA LYS A 640 29.10 56.30 -3.26
C LYS A 640 28.87 55.99 -4.74
N ILE A 641 29.04 54.73 -5.11
CA ILE A 641 28.80 54.24 -6.47
C ILE A 641 27.97 52.96 -6.42
N THR A 642 27.20 52.71 -7.47
CA THR A 642 26.48 51.46 -7.67
C THR A 642 27.23 50.59 -8.66
N ILE A 643 27.66 49.41 -8.23
CA ILE A 643 28.19 48.36 -9.09
C ILE A 643 26.99 47.54 -9.59
N LYS A 644 26.86 47.38 -10.90
CA LYS A 644 25.81 46.57 -11.52
C LYS A 644 26.44 45.59 -12.49
N VAL A 645 26.02 44.34 -12.47
CA VAL A 645 26.45 43.33 -13.43
C VAL A 645 25.26 42.86 -14.26
N LYS A 646 25.48 42.59 -15.55
CA LYS A 646 24.49 41.98 -16.44
C LYS A 646 25.05 40.70 -17.06
N ALA A 647 24.44 39.56 -16.79
CA ALA A 647 24.81 38.28 -17.38
C ALA A 647 23.91 37.95 -18.58
N TYR A 648 24.54 37.47 -19.66
CA TYR A 648 23.87 37.07 -20.90
C TYR A 648 24.10 35.57 -21.13
N MET A 649 23.02 34.81 -21.35
CA MET A 649 23.11 33.36 -21.60
C MET A 649 23.30 33.07 -23.09
N ASP A 650 23.94 31.94 -23.39
CA ASP A 650 24.12 31.43 -24.75
C ASP A 650 22.76 31.16 -25.41
N SER A 651 22.51 31.81 -26.55
CA SER A 651 21.32 31.58 -27.33
C SER A 651 21.49 30.33 -28.19
N ASN A 652 21.01 29.18 -27.72
CA ASN A 652 20.82 27.95 -28.52
C ASN A 652 19.78 28.11 -29.67
N LEU A 653 19.52 29.34 -30.11
CA LEU A 653 18.61 29.70 -31.20
C LEU A 653 18.98 29.00 -32.52
N SER A 654 20.27 28.79 -32.81
CA SER A 654 20.71 28.13 -34.04
C SER A 654 20.32 26.64 -34.10
N LYS A 655 20.43 25.91 -32.98
CA LYS A 655 20.05 24.49 -32.87
C LYS A 655 18.53 24.31 -32.89
N ILE A 656 17.80 25.18 -32.20
CA ILE A 656 16.32 25.19 -32.23
C ILE A 656 15.82 25.50 -33.64
N GLN A 657 16.43 26.45 -34.35
CA GLN A 657 16.08 26.77 -35.73
C GLN A 657 16.35 25.59 -36.67
N GLN A 658 17.47 24.86 -36.49
CA GLN A 658 17.78 23.65 -37.27
C GLN A 658 16.81 22.50 -37.02
N LEU A 659 16.40 22.29 -35.76
CA LEU A 659 15.39 21.30 -35.37
C LEU A 659 14.01 21.64 -35.94
N LEU A 660 13.57 22.89 -35.82
CA LEU A 660 12.31 23.36 -36.42
C LEU A 660 12.32 23.16 -37.95
N THR A 661 13.45 23.41 -38.60
CA THR A 661 13.59 23.21 -40.05
C THR A 661 13.49 21.72 -40.44
N HIS A 662 14.08 20.82 -39.66
CA HIS A 662 13.97 19.37 -39.87
C HIS A 662 12.56 18.85 -39.63
N ILE A 663 11.90 19.31 -38.56
CA ILE A 663 10.52 18.96 -38.23
C ILE A 663 9.56 19.41 -39.33
N ASP A 664 9.75 20.63 -39.86
CA ASP A 664 8.91 21.17 -40.95
C ASP A 664 9.12 20.39 -42.27
N SER A 665 10.35 19.91 -42.53
CA SER A 665 10.67 19.05 -43.67
C SER A 665 10.00 17.67 -43.56
N ILE A 666 10.01 17.07 -42.36
CA ILE A 666 9.39 15.78 -42.09
C ILE A 666 7.84 15.89 -42.13
N SER A 667 7.27 16.95 -41.55
CA SER A 667 5.83 17.20 -41.53
C SER A 667 5.23 17.41 -42.92
N LYS A 668 5.99 17.97 -43.88
CA LYS A 668 5.56 18.09 -45.28
C LYS A 668 5.60 16.78 -46.05
N LYS A 669 6.39 15.79 -45.60
CA LYS A 669 6.60 14.51 -46.28
C LYS A 669 5.58 13.45 -45.87
N TYR A 670 5.03 13.53 -44.66
CA TYR A 670 4.05 12.58 -44.13
C TYR A 670 2.82 13.39 -43.69
N ALA A 671 1.74 13.32 -44.45
CA ALA A 671 0.54 14.12 -44.18
C ALA A 671 -0.08 13.74 -42.83
N THR A 672 -0.15 14.74 -41.94
CA THR A 672 -0.86 14.80 -40.64
C THR A 672 -0.51 13.73 -39.60
N VAL A 673 0.39 14.10 -38.67
CA VAL A 673 0.57 13.43 -37.37
C VAL A 673 0.48 14.51 -36.27
N GLN A 674 -0.55 14.47 -35.43
CA GLN A 674 -0.78 15.44 -34.34
C GLN A 674 0.44 15.63 -33.40
N MET A 675 1.28 14.59 -33.25
CA MET A 675 2.52 14.64 -32.46
C MET A 675 3.57 15.63 -33.00
N LEU A 676 3.65 15.87 -34.31
CA LEU A 676 4.63 16.79 -34.90
C LEU A 676 4.24 18.26 -34.68
N ASP A 677 2.95 18.58 -34.72
CA ASP A 677 2.45 19.94 -34.42
C ASP A 677 2.56 20.27 -32.93
N ALA A 678 2.33 19.29 -32.04
CA ALA A 678 2.57 19.44 -30.61
C ALA A 678 4.06 19.70 -30.29
N LEU A 679 4.96 18.95 -30.94
CA LEU A 679 6.42 19.15 -30.79
C LEU A 679 6.87 20.52 -31.33
N LYS A 680 6.29 20.96 -32.45
CA LYS A 680 6.56 22.27 -33.04
C LYS A 680 6.08 23.41 -32.13
N THR A 681 4.87 23.28 -31.58
CA THR A 681 4.29 24.25 -30.64
C THR A 681 5.12 24.34 -29.35
N TYR A 682 5.56 23.19 -28.82
CA TYR A 682 6.44 23.12 -27.65
C TYR A 682 7.80 23.81 -27.88
N LEU A 683 8.41 23.60 -29.06
CA LEU A 683 9.69 24.25 -29.43
C LEU A 683 9.55 25.77 -29.67
N GLU A 684 8.45 26.23 -30.26
CA GLU A 684 8.16 27.67 -30.40
C GLU A 684 7.90 28.32 -29.02
N ASN A 685 7.27 27.61 -28.09
CA ASN A 685 7.09 28.10 -26.71
C ASN A 685 8.43 28.19 -25.95
N ILE A 686 9.34 27.23 -26.12
CA ILE A 686 10.71 27.30 -25.58
C ILE A 686 11.44 28.52 -26.15
N LYS A 687 11.33 28.76 -27.47
CA LYS A 687 11.93 29.92 -28.13
C LYS A 687 11.35 31.24 -27.60
N ALA A 688 10.04 31.33 -27.37
CA ALA A 688 9.39 32.50 -26.78
C ALA A 688 9.82 32.73 -25.32
N SER A 689 9.97 31.67 -24.52
CA SER A 689 10.46 31.71 -23.13
C SER A 689 11.89 32.25 -23.04
N ILE A 690 12.80 31.76 -23.90
CA ILE A 690 14.20 32.22 -24.01
C ILE A 690 14.30 33.69 -24.45
N LEU A 691 13.39 34.15 -25.32
CA LEU A 691 13.40 35.53 -25.85
C LEU A 691 12.85 36.58 -24.86
N SER A 692 12.18 36.16 -23.78
CA SER A 692 11.45 37.08 -22.90
C SER A 692 12.32 37.86 -21.89
N GLN A 693 13.58 37.45 -21.63
CA GLN A 693 14.54 38.26 -20.87
C GLN A 693 15.94 38.25 -21.52
N LYS A 694 16.36 39.41 -22.03
CA LYS A 694 17.60 39.62 -22.79
C LYS A 694 18.89 39.53 -21.95
N TYR A 695 18.81 39.69 -20.62
CA TYR A 695 19.92 39.63 -19.66
C TYR A 695 19.41 39.61 -18.21
N PHE A 696 20.24 39.11 -17.28
CA PHE A 696 19.97 39.07 -15.84
C PHE A 696 20.89 40.02 -15.08
N THR A 697 20.44 40.63 -13.97
CA THR A 697 21.23 41.65 -13.27
C THR A 697 21.37 41.44 -11.77
N ASP A 698 22.51 41.86 -11.22
CA ASP A 698 22.71 42.07 -9.78
C ASP A 698 23.39 43.41 -9.53
N GLU A 699 23.11 44.07 -8.41
CA GLU A 699 23.67 45.38 -8.09
C GLU A 699 24.00 45.55 -6.61
N LYS A 700 25.04 46.34 -6.31
CA LYS A 700 25.48 46.69 -4.97
C LYS A 700 25.91 48.15 -4.88
N ASP A 701 25.46 48.82 -3.84
CA ASP A 701 25.95 50.14 -3.46
C ASP A 701 27.22 50.01 -2.61
N VAL A 702 28.28 50.72 -3.01
CA VAL A 702 29.58 50.72 -2.32
C VAL A 702 30.13 52.13 -2.15
N VAL A 703 30.96 52.34 -1.14
CA VAL A 703 31.74 53.57 -0.94
C VAL A 703 33.20 53.30 -1.29
N VAL A 704 33.77 54.08 -2.21
CA VAL A 704 35.14 53.83 -2.73
C VAL A 704 36.06 55.03 -2.49
N LEU A 705 37.21 54.77 -1.87
CA LEU A 705 38.38 55.65 -1.84
C LEU A 705 39.54 54.94 -2.54
N ASN A 706 40.00 55.49 -3.67
CA ASN A 706 41.20 55.01 -4.36
C ASN A 706 42.00 56.22 -4.86
N LEU A 707 43.05 56.59 -4.13
CA LEU A 707 43.88 57.75 -4.43
C LEU A 707 44.97 57.44 -5.46
N PHE A 708 45.37 56.16 -5.57
CA PHE A 708 46.53 55.70 -6.34
C PHE A 708 46.13 54.51 -7.23
N PRO A 709 45.40 54.75 -8.33
CA PRO A 709 45.12 53.70 -9.29
C PRO A 709 46.43 53.22 -9.93
N SER A 710 46.69 51.91 -9.89
CA SER A 710 47.91 51.34 -10.50
C SER A 710 47.73 51.19 -12.02
N PRO A 711 48.73 51.50 -12.86
CA PRO A 711 48.69 51.12 -14.28
C PRO A 711 48.65 49.58 -14.42
N HIS A 712 47.84 49.08 -15.37
CA HIS A 712 47.51 47.66 -15.55
C HIS A 712 48.73 46.75 -15.71
N HIS A 713 48.68 45.56 -15.10
CA HIS A 713 49.44 44.37 -15.51
C HIS A 713 48.52 43.43 -16.27
#